data_AF-A0A8J6HEF5-F1
#
_entry.id   AF-A0A8J6HEF5-F1
#
_cell.length_a   1.000
_cell.length_b   1.000
_cell.length_c   1.000
_cell.angle_alpha   90.00
_cell.angle_beta   90.00
_cell.angle_gamma   90.00
#
_symmetry.space_group_name_H-M   'P 1'
#
loop_
_entity.id
_entity.type
_entity.pdbx_description
1 polymer ?
#
loop_
_entity_poly.entity_id
_entity_poly.type
_entity_poly.pdbx_seq_one_letter_code
_entity_poly.pdbx_strand_id
1 'polypeptide(L)'
;MARKITSKIVLVLAVHDLFGTELYDHLVILLALFRHGERTTDLRTIYPKDPHRNETYYPYGHGELTNEGKRREFKLGKSFRERYDNFLGKIYTPDLLEAFSSDVNRTKASLQLVLAGLFPPVEEQIWETGLNWQPIPFSTLPLDQDLIFWGTECSEFQKLYSALVQSPKVVRELEQHAKILEYISEHSGVQVKSYMDLFFLYLCLETEHQYGLALPEWTKKVFPQPLKEFAIKSYGLLTSTTELRRFTSGTLLKNVIHSSTGKISGDLLPKNRKLFLYSGHELNIAHMLHVLDVFDPHIPPYGSYILFELHKIDDVAGLKFNFSILFILWSLKSLLHGPEVQSAPAEESSLLLVHVLFRHGNRTPNGPDELYPKDPYRNETYFPVGLGQLTNAGKQREYSLGKALRKRYNKFLGPYYYPEIVESKSTDFDRTKMSLELVLAGLFPPNKKQVWNRQLNWQPIPYNYLNSSNIMILSSRNCPNYLKQYNLRIQSDEVQAEFNKYKETFHYISENTGLNITKFLDVLSLYFGLACEEEWGFKLPEWTHKVWPQTIKEMALKEYLLQTSTTNLRRITSGYFIQKIINDTIVKMNGGSPGKKMYLYSGHELNIAHLLRLLENFDPPQVPKYGAYVTLEIHKINETYGIKIYHENYTADKPQLLKLPDCDTFCPFDKFMTLMEKYIPSADFCYQHGNRTVNGPEELYPYDPYVNETYFPFGLGQLTNAGKMKEYSIGKALRRRYNTFLGPYYYPQIVDSLSTDYNRTKMSLELVLAGLFPPHREEIWNQELLWQPIPYNYFPASQDKILLGVTCPHYLELYDKQIESEKIQAELATYKETFQYISRHTGLNVTKYLDVYNLFFGLATEEEWGFKLPEWTRGYWPEAIVNLTIQEYFVSTATTELNQMASGYFLQKVISDTNSKINGTNPGRKIYLYSAHENNIAELLILLGIFEPLHIPDYGSYVIFEIHNINNEYVVKSSHSQVGTTPLVADGFKRPRRQEVPLWDESLAADKNHSPLSACPTSSSEQDPYEGGFSVERTYSRATPSCRPRRLQRDSIHQ
;
A
#
# COMPACT_ATOMS: atom_id res chain seq x y z
N MET A 1 -12.35 -33.62 8.83
CA MET A 1 -10.95 -33.23 9.16
C MET A 1 -10.65 -33.27 10.67
N ALA A 2 -11.67 -33.33 11.55
CA ALA A 2 -11.52 -33.43 13.01
C ALA A 2 -10.93 -34.74 13.58
N ARG A 3 -10.63 -35.75 12.74
CA ARG A 3 -10.10 -37.07 13.18
C ARG A 3 -8.58 -37.25 13.04
N LYS A 4 -7.83 -36.22 12.65
CA LYS A 4 -6.35 -36.24 12.68
C LYS A 4 -5.82 -35.02 13.44
N ILE A 5 -6.13 -34.98 14.74
CA ILE A 5 -5.32 -34.20 15.69
C ILE A 5 -4.13 -35.10 16.04
N THR A 6 -2.92 -34.55 15.97
CA THR A 6 -1.64 -35.25 16.20
C THR A 6 -1.62 -35.95 17.57
N SER A 7 -0.80 -36.99 17.71
CA SER A 7 -0.70 -37.91 18.87
C SER A 7 -0.40 -37.28 20.25
N LYS A 8 -0.44 -35.94 20.38
CA LYS A 8 -0.15 -35.19 21.60
C LYS A 8 -1.27 -34.29 22.11
N ILE A 9 -2.42 -34.18 21.43
CA ILE A 9 -3.55 -33.34 21.87
C ILE A 9 -4.79 -34.22 22.02
N VAL A 10 -5.29 -34.36 23.25
CA VAL A 10 -6.56 -35.06 23.54
C VAL A 10 -7.69 -34.03 23.49
N LEU A 11 -8.73 -34.33 22.71
CA LEU A 11 -9.94 -33.51 22.61
C LEU A 11 -10.86 -33.88 23.79
N VAL A 12 -11.10 -32.94 24.72
CA VAL A 12 -12.00 -33.17 25.86
C VAL A 12 -13.28 -32.37 25.66
N LEU A 13 -14.36 -33.05 25.29
CA LEU A 13 -15.72 -32.49 25.35
C LEU A 13 -16.20 -32.61 26.79
N ALA A 14 -16.41 -31.48 27.46
CA ALA A 14 -16.91 -31.48 28.83
C ALA A 14 -18.40 -31.81 28.85
N VAL A 15 -18.73 -33.09 29.04
CA VAL A 15 -19.97 -33.51 29.71
C VAL A 15 -19.66 -33.48 31.19
N HIS A 16 -20.33 -32.60 31.95
CA HIS A 16 -20.24 -32.65 33.41
C HIS A 16 -20.88 -33.94 33.92
N ASP A 17 -20.21 -34.55 34.90
CA ASP A 17 -20.56 -35.70 35.72
C ASP A 17 -20.04 -37.09 35.30
N LEU A 18 -19.50 -37.76 36.33
CA LEU A 18 -18.92 -39.10 36.42
C LEU A 18 -17.41 -39.15 36.11
N PHE A 19 -16.57 -38.92 37.12
CA PHE A 19 -15.55 -39.87 37.65
C PHE A 19 -14.70 -39.14 38.70
N GLY A 20 -14.74 -39.62 39.94
CA GLY A 20 -14.13 -39.01 41.12
C GLY A 20 -12.63 -39.27 41.27
N THR A 21 -11.81 -38.63 40.45
CA THR A 21 -10.36 -38.49 40.65
C THR A 21 -9.98 -37.02 40.48
N GLU A 22 -9.31 -36.43 41.48
CA GLU A 22 -8.78 -35.06 41.40
C GLU A 22 -7.71 -34.96 40.31
N LEU A 23 -8.11 -34.54 39.11
CA LEU A 23 -7.23 -34.20 38.01
C LEU A 23 -6.69 -32.78 38.23
N TYR A 24 -5.36 -32.60 38.18
CA TYR A 24 -4.73 -31.27 38.25
C TYR A 24 -4.89 -30.55 36.91
N ASP A 25 -6.03 -29.89 36.73
CA ASP A 25 -6.41 -29.16 35.52
C ASP A 25 -5.89 -27.70 35.58
N HIS A 26 -4.91 -27.37 34.74
CA HIS A 26 -4.31 -26.03 34.69
C HIS A 26 -4.47 -25.37 33.31
N LEU A 27 -5.21 -24.26 33.24
CA LEU A 27 -5.33 -23.46 32.03
C LEU A 27 -3.99 -22.84 31.63
N VAL A 28 -3.61 -22.99 30.36
CA VAL A 28 -2.32 -22.56 29.79
C VAL A 28 -2.49 -21.44 28.77
N ILE A 29 -3.48 -21.55 27.90
CA ILE A 29 -3.81 -20.53 26.90
C ILE A 29 -5.32 -20.42 26.71
N LEU A 30 -5.78 -19.21 26.46
CA LEU A 30 -7.17 -18.90 26.13
C LEU A 30 -7.22 -18.24 24.75
N LEU A 31 -8.10 -18.74 23.88
CA LEU A 31 -8.46 -18.06 22.65
C LEU A 31 -9.97 -17.83 22.64
N ALA A 32 -10.40 -16.59 22.40
CA ALA A 32 -11.81 -16.24 22.34
C ALA A 32 -12.16 -15.65 20.97
N LEU A 33 -13.12 -16.27 20.29
CA LEU A 33 -13.77 -15.70 19.10
C LEU A 33 -15.14 -15.18 19.52
N PHE A 34 -15.45 -13.91 19.28
CA PHE A 34 -16.74 -13.32 19.63
C PHE A 34 -17.33 -12.50 18.48
N ARG A 35 -18.67 -12.47 18.45
CA ARG A 35 -19.45 -11.63 17.54
C ARG A 35 -19.52 -10.22 18.11
N HIS A 36 -19.42 -9.21 17.24
CA HIS A 36 -19.69 -7.82 17.62
C HIS A 36 -21.05 -7.60 18.30
N GLY A 37 -21.21 -6.42 18.93
CA GLY A 37 -22.46 -6.01 19.58
C GLY A 37 -23.55 -5.52 18.62
N GLU A 38 -24.71 -5.15 19.18
CA GLU A 38 -25.82 -4.56 18.41
C GLU A 38 -25.41 -3.34 17.60
N ARG A 39 -25.96 -3.26 16.38
CA ARG A 39 -25.65 -2.21 15.41
C ARG A 39 -26.91 -1.61 14.79
N THR A 40 -26.75 -0.43 14.19
CA THR A 40 -27.72 0.15 13.25
C THR A 40 -27.72 -0.61 11.92
N THR A 41 -28.69 -0.34 11.05
CA THR A 41 -28.80 -0.99 9.73
C THR A 41 -27.61 -0.65 8.83
N ASP A 42 -27.00 -1.67 8.23
CA ASP A 42 -25.86 -1.56 7.31
C ASP A 42 -26.37 -1.22 5.90
N LEU A 43 -25.70 -0.31 5.19
CA LEU A 43 -26.11 0.12 3.85
C LEU A 43 -26.29 -1.05 2.86
N ARG A 44 -25.53 -2.13 3.02
CA ARG A 44 -25.61 -3.32 2.16
C ARG A 44 -26.87 -4.17 2.38
N THR A 45 -27.58 -3.94 3.49
CA THR A 45 -28.76 -4.73 3.88
C THR A 45 -30.08 -4.04 3.54
N ILE A 46 -30.05 -2.73 3.27
CA ILE A 46 -31.24 -1.93 2.95
C ILE A 46 -31.88 -2.43 1.64
N TYR A 47 -33.19 -2.63 1.66
CA TYR A 47 -33.95 -3.12 0.51
C TYR A 47 -34.67 -1.98 -0.25
N PRO A 48 -34.99 -2.15 -1.56
CA PRO A 48 -35.44 -1.03 -2.41
C PRO A 48 -36.69 -0.28 -1.93
N LYS A 49 -37.67 -1.00 -1.37
CA LYS A 49 -38.93 -0.46 -0.83
C LYS A 49 -38.92 -0.24 0.68
N ASP A 50 -37.75 -0.21 1.31
CA ASP A 50 -37.63 0.07 2.74
C ASP A 50 -38.12 1.50 3.05
N PRO A 51 -39.13 1.70 3.92
CA PRO A 51 -39.54 3.04 4.34
C PRO A 51 -38.44 3.81 5.09
N HIS A 52 -37.47 3.10 5.69
CA HIS A 52 -36.38 3.67 6.48
C HIS A 52 -35.07 3.80 5.69
N ARG A 53 -35.09 3.61 4.37
CA ARG A 53 -33.91 3.70 3.49
C ARG A 53 -33.13 5.01 3.58
N ASN A 54 -33.80 6.09 4.01
CA ASN A 54 -33.21 7.43 4.16
C ASN A 54 -32.85 7.75 5.62
N GLU A 55 -33.06 6.83 6.55
CA GLU A 55 -32.64 6.98 7.95
C GLU A 55 -31.11 7.01 8.02
N THR A 56 -30.56 8.06 8.63
CA THR A 56 -29.11 8.24 8.75
C THR A 56 -28.54 7.57 10.00
N TYR A 57 -29.42 7.17 10.93
CA TYR A 57 -29.09 6.67 12.26
C TYR A 57 -28.24 7.66 13.06
N TYR A 58 -28.39 8.96 12.81
CA TYR A 58 -27.60 9.98 13.48
C TYR A 58 -27.84 9.97 15.00
N PRO A 59 -26.78 10.02 15.85
CA PRO A 59 -25.38 10.26 15.51
C PRO A 59 -24.51 8.98 15.39
N TYR A 60 -25.09 7.80 15.25
CA TYR A 60 -24.31 6.56 15.11
C TYR A 60 -23.78 6.39 13.68
N GLY A 61 -24.64 6.59 12.67
CA GLY A 61 -24.35 6.23 11.28
C GLY A 61 -24.73 4.77 10.97
N HIS A 62 -24.65 4.38 9.70
CA HIS A 62 -25.03 3.05 9.23
C HIS A 62 -24.05 1.95 9.66
N GLY A 63 -24.58 0.80 10.08
CA GLY A 63 -23.80 -0.38 10.43
C GLY A 63 -22.93 -0.24 11.68
N GLU A 64 -23.08 0.83 12.46
CA GLU A 64 -22.27 1.16 13.64
C GLU A 64 -22.93 0.68 14.95
N LEU A 65 -22.13 0.51 16.01
CA LEU A 65 -22.64 0.03 17.29
C LEU A 65 -23.62 1.02 17.94
N THR A 66 -24.76 0.50 18.39
CA THR A 66 -25.69 1.24 19.25
C THR A 66 -25.16 1.31 20.68
N ASN A 67 -25.74 2.15 21.54
CA ASN A 67 -25.37 2.17 22.96
C ASN A 67 -25.65 0.83 23.67
N GLU A 68 -26.64 0.06 23.22
CA GLU A 68 -26.89 -1.29 23.76
C GLU A 68 -25.75 -2.24 23.37
N GLY A 69 -25.36 -2.24 22.10
CA GLY A 69 -24.20 -3.00 21.63
C GLY A 69 -22.93 -2.63 22.38
N LYS A 70 -22.70 -1.33 22.61
CA LYS A 70 -21.56 -0.87 23.41
C LYS A 70 -21.56 -1.45 24.83
N ARG A 71 -22.73 -1.42 25.50
CA ARG A 71 -22.88 -1.98 26.86
C ARG A 71 -22.70 -3.49 26.88
N ARG A 72 -23.18 -4.21 25.87
CA ARG A 72 -23.04 -5.67 25.78
C ARG A 72 -21.59 -6.10 25.68
N GLU A 73 -20.84 -5.52 24.75
CA GLU A 73 -19.43 -5.89 24.54
C GLU A 73 -18.56 -5.53 25.75
N PHE A 74 -18.84 -4.40 26.41
CA PHE A 74 -18.15 -4.06 27.66
C PHE A 74 -18.44 -5.06 28.79
N LYS A 75 -19.70 -5.51 28.91
CA LYS A 75 -20.08 -6.57 29.87
C LYS A 75 -19.44 -7.91 29.51
N LEU A 76 -19.29 -8.22 28.22
CA LEU A 76 -18.57 -9.41 27.77
C LEU A 76 -17.12 -9.39 28.24
N GLY A 77 -16.42 -8.27 28.05
CA GLY A 77 -15.07 -8.08 28.59
C GLY A 77 -14.98 -8.28 30.11
N LYS A 78 -15.94 -7.73 30.85
CA LYS A 78 -16.04 -7.94 32.31
C LYS A 78 -16.29 -9.41 32.68
N SER A 79 -17.16 -10.10 31.94
CA SER A 79 -17.42 -11.52 32.15
C SER A 79 -16.16 -12.37 31.93
N PHE A 80 -15.36 -12.05 30.90
CA PHE A 80 -14.04 -12.67 30.72
C PHE A 80 -13.08 -12.34 31.86
N ARG A 81 -13.07 -11.09 32.35
CA ARG A 81 -12.26 -10.69 33.50
C ARG A 81 -12.62 -11.51 34.74
N GLU A 82 -13.91 -11.58 35.08
CA GLU A 82 -14.41 -12.31 36.24
C GLU A 82 -14.08 -13.81 36.16
N ARG A 83 -14.25 -14.41 34.96
CA ARG A 83 -14.00 -15.83 34.75
C ARG A 83 -12.51 -16.21 34.79
N TYR A 84 -11.63 -15.36 34.27
CA TYR A 84 -10.21 -15.66 34.09
C TYR A 84 -9.29 -14.80 34.97
N ASP A 85 -9.81 -14.17 36.02
CA ASP A 85 -9.12 -13.20 36.87
C ASP A 85 -7.76 -13.73 37.36
N ASN A 86 -7.79 -14.91 37.97
CA ASN A 86 -6.62 -15.60 38.53
C ASN A 86 -5.61 -16.01 37.44
N PHE A 87 -6.10 -16.39 36.25
CA PHE A 87 -5.25 -16.86 35.15
C PHE A 87 -4.54 -15.70 34.45
N LEU A 88 -5.25 -14.61 34.17
CA LEU A 88 -4.72 -13.46 33.44
C LEU A 88 -3.84 -12.58 34.34
N GLY A 89 -4.10 -12.55 35.66
CA GLY A 89 -3.48 -11.59 36.58
C GLY A 89 -4.10 -10.20 36.43
N LYS A 90 -3.86 -9.28 37.37
CA LYS A 90 -4.55 -7.97 37.40
C LYS A 90 -3.98 -6.95 36.40
N ILE A 91 -2.70 -7.07 36.06
CA ILE A 91 -1.96 -6.08 35.30
C ILE A 91 -1.93 -6.48 33.83
N TYR A 92 -2.28 -5.56 32.94
CA TYR A 92 -2.10 -5.75 31.50
C TYR A 92 -0.63 -5.55 31.11
N THR A 93 -0.09 -6.43 30.27
CA THR A 93 1.22 -6.23 29.61
C THR A 93 1.09 -6.53 28.12
N PRO A 94 1.82 -5.85 27.22
CA PRO A 94 1.76 -6.11 25.77
C PRO A 94 1.96 -7.59 25.39
N ASP A 95 2.83 -8.29 26.12
CA ASP A 95 3.15 -9.69 25.86
C ASP A 95 2.04 -10.67 26.28
N LEU A 96 1.08 -10.23 27.11
CA LEU A 96 0.04 -11.11 27.66
C LEU A 96 -1.01 -11.50 26.60
N LEU A 97 -1.35 -10.56 25.72
CA LEU A 97 -2.54 -10.58 24.88
C LEU A 97 -2.22 -10.24 23.41
N GLU A 98 -2.79 -11.01 22.48
CA GLU A 98 -2.87 -10.65 21.07
C GLU A 98 -4.33 -10.46 20.67
N ALA A 99 -4.67 -9.30 20.08
CA ALA A 99 -6.04 -8.91 19.77
C ALA A 99 -6.20 -8.62 18.28
N PHE A 100 -7.18 -9.27 17.64
CA PHE A 100 -7.49 -9.12 16.23
C PHE A 100 -8.96 -8.83 15.98
N SER A 101 -9.23 -7.96 15.01
CA SER A 101 -10.57 -7.69 14.51
C SER A 101 -10.62 -7.84 13.00
N SER A 102 -11.79 -8.17 12.45
CA SER A 102 -12.05 -7.91 11.03
C SER A 102 -11.96 -6.41 10.73
N ASP A 103 -11.69 -6.04 9.47
CA ASP A 103 -11.62 -4.65 9.03
C ASP A 103 -13.02 -4.00 8.85
N VAL A 104 -13.83 -4.05 9.92
CA VAL A 104 -15.16 -3.44 9.98
C VAL A 104 -15.29 -2.61 11.26
N ASN A 105 -15.78 -1.38 11.16
CA ASN A 105 -15.86 -0.45 12.29
C ASN A 105 -16.51 -1.04 13.55
N ARG A 106 -17.65 -1.73 13.41
CA ARG A 106 -18.36 -2.33 14.55
C ARG A 106 -17.59 -3.46 15.25
N THR A 107 -16.78 -4.23 14.53
CA THR A 107 -15.97 -5.31 15.14
C THR A 107 -14.77 -4.71 15.89
N LYS A 108 -14.14 -3.68 15.32
CA LYS A 108 -13.07 -2.92 15.99
C LYS A 108 -13.56 -2.26 17.27
N ALA A 109 -14.70 -1.58 17.20
CA ALA A 109 -15.32 -0.95 18.35
C ALA A 109 -15.72 -1.96 19.44
N SER A 110 -16.21 -3.13 19.04
CA SER A 110 -16.54 -4.23 19.97
C SER A 110 -15.29 -4.75 20.67
N LEU A 111 -14.18 -4.93 19.92
CA LEU A 111 -12.90 -5.35 20.49
C LEU A 111 -12.37 -4.35 21.52
N GLN A 112 -12.39 -3.05 21.21
CA GLN A 112 -12.01 -2.01 22.17
C GLN A 112 -12.85 -2.06 23.47
N LEU A 113 -14.15 -2.33 23.36
CA LEU A 113 -15.04 -2.44 24.53
C LEU A 113 -14.78 -3.69 25.36
N VAL A 114 -14.55 -4.84 24.72
CA VAL A 114 -14.17 -6.08 25.40
C VAL A 114 -12.84 -5.87 26.12
N LEU A 115 -11.85 -5.24 25.48
CA LEU A 115 -10.56 -4.89 26.10
C LEU A 115 -10.73 -3.93 27.28
N ALA A 116 -11.58 -2.91 27.15
CA ALA A 116 -11.87 -1.96 28.23
C ALA A 116 -12.52 -2.64 29.45
N GLY A 117 -13.38 -3.64 29.23
CA GLY A 117 -13.98 -4.42 30.31
C GLY A 117 -13.02 -5.45 30.92
N LEU A 118 -12.11 -5.98 30.10
CA LEU A 118 -11.17 -7.03 30.47
C LEU A 118 -9.94 -6.53 31.23
N PHE A 119 -9.41 -5.36 30.85
CA PHE A 119 -8.18 -4.78 31.39
C PHE A 119 -8.37 -3.30 31.81
N PRO A 120 -9.26 -3.02 32.77
CA PRO A 120 -9.32 -1.69 33.38
C PRO A 120 -7.95 -1.34 34.00
N PRO A 121 -7.50 -0.08 33.94
CA PRO A 121 -6.23 0.30 34.54
C PRO A 121 -6.25 0.10 36.06
N VAL A 122 -5.19 -0.54 36.59
CA VAL A 122 -4.99 -0.78 38.02
C VAL A 122 -3.62 -0.25 38.44
N GLU A 123 -3.48 0.15 39.70
CA GLU A 123 -2.18 0.54 40.31
C GLU A 123 -1.41 1.53 39.41
N GLU A 124 -0.20 1.19 39.00
CA GLU A 124 0.68 1.99 38.15
C GLU A 124 0.15 2.19 36.72
N GLN A 125 -0.89 1.48 36.29
CA GLN A 125 -1.52 1.65 34.97
C GLN A 125 -2.58 2.77 34.96
N ILE A 126 -2.94 3.31 36.13
CA ILE A 126 -3.86 4.45 36.25
C ILE A 126 -3.13 5.71 35.76
N TRP A 127 -3.52 6.17 34.57
CA TRP A 127 -2.88 7.29 33.89
C TRP A 127 -3.71 8.58 33.91
N GLU A 128 -5.02 8.50 34.12
CA GLU A 128 -5.93 9.66 34.19
C GLU A 128 -6.98 9.43 35.27
N THR A 129 -7.15 10.43 36.15
CA THR A 129 -8.05 10.28 37.30
C THR A 129 -9.50 10.39 36.85
N GLY A 130 -10.33 9.41 37.23
CA GLY A 130 -11.75 9.38 36.86
C GLY A 130 -12.03 8.83 35.45
N LEU A 131 -11.01 8.40 34.71
CA LEU A 131 -11.17 7.69 33.44
C LEU A 131 -10.69 6.25 33.58
N ASN A 132 -11.61 5.34 33.94
CA ASN A 132 -11.32 3.92 34.14
C ASN A 132 -11.22 3.15 32.80
N TRP A 133 -10.30 3.58 31.94
CA TRP A 133 -9.98 2.98 30.65
C TRP A 133 -8.53 3.26 30.29
N GLN A 134 -7.89 2.34 29.58
CA GLN A 134 -6.56 2.51 29.00
C GLN A 134 -6.55 2.01 27.54
N PRO A 135 -5.75 2.64 26.66
CA PRO A 135 -5.63 2.18 25.28
C PRO A 135 -4.90 0.84 25.24
N ILE A 136 -5.41 -0.08 24.41
CA ILE A 136 -4.81 -1.40 24.16
C ILE A 136 -4.88 -1.63 22.66
N PRO A 137 -3.71 -1.73 21.98
CA PRO A 137 -3.67 -1.83 20.54
C PRO A 137 -4.23 -3.17 20.05
N PHE A 138 -4.77 -3.19 18.84
CA PHE A 138 -5.18 -4.40 18.13
C PHE A 138 -4.75 -4.34 16.66
N SER A 139 -4.83 -5.49 16.00
CA SER A 139 -4.44 -5.69 14.60
C SER A 139 -5.64 -6.06 13.73
N THR A 140 -5.58 -5.69 12.45
CA THR A 140 -6.63 -5.95 11.45
C THR A 140 -6.01 -6.14 10.08
N LEU A 141 -6.55 -7.05 9.28
CA LEU A 141 -6.13 -7.22 7.89
C LEU A 141 -7.15 -6.56 6.94
N PRO A 142 -6.71 -5.92 5.84
CA PRO A 142 -7.61 -5.48 4.79
C PRO A 142 -8.52 -6.60 4.30
N LEU A 143 -9.75 -6.28 3.93
CA LEU A 143 -10.79 -7.25 3.56
C LEU A 143 -10.32 -8.30 2.52
N ASP A 144 -9.56 -7.86 1.52
CA ASP A 144 -9.03 -8.70 0.43
C ASP A 144 -7.88 -9.62 0.85
N GLN A 145 -7.30 -9.39 2.03
CA GLN A 145 -6.20 -10.17 2.61
C GLN A 145 -6.64 -10.97 3.85
N ASP A 146 -7.83 -10.68 4.39
CA ASP A 146 -8.34 -11.25 5.64
C ASP A 146 -8.95 -12.65 5.45
N LEU A 147 -8.08 -13.65 5.29
CA LEU A 147 -8.50 -15.05 5.24
C LEU A 147 -8.96 -15.61 6.60
N ILE A 148 -8.82 -14.85 7.70
CA ILE A 148 -9.22 -15.26 9.04
C ILE A 148 -10.72 -15.08 9.22
N PHE A 149 -11.24 -13.88 8.89
CA PHE A 149 -12.65 -13.55 9.04
C PHE A 149 -13.43 -13.60 7.73
N TRP A 150 -12.75 -13.42 6.59
CA TRP A 150 -13.37 -13.23 5.27
C TRP A 150 -12.84 -14.20 4.20
N GLY A 151 -12.59 -15.46 4.57
CA GLY A 151 -12.26 -16.50 3.60
C GLY A 151 -13.33 -16.72 2.50
N THR A 152 -14.52 -16.14 2.67
CA THR A 152 -15.58 -16.09 1.66
C THR A 152 -15.26 -15.17 0.47
N GLU A 153 -14.34 -14.22 0.64
CA GLU A 153 -13.88 -13.34 -0.44
C GLU A 153 -12.84 -14.02 -1.34
N CYS A 154 -12.40 -15.24 -0.99
CA CYS A 154 -11.55 -16.04 -1.85
C CYS A 154 -12.30 -16.41 -3.14
N SER A 155 -11.68 -16.15 -4.30
CA SER A 155 -12.26 -16.45 -5.61
C SER A 155 -12.67 -17.92 -5.75
N GLU A 156 -11.87 -18.85 -5.21
CA GLU A 156 -12.19 -20.28 -5.24
C GLU A 156 -13.41 -20.62 -4.37
N PHE A 157 -13.56 -19.99 -3.20
CA PHE A 157 -14.77 -20.12 -2.40
C PHE A 157 -16.00 -19.67 -3.17
N GLN A 158 -15.92 -18.50 -3.82
CA GLN A 158 -17.04 -17.93 -4.58
C GLN A 158 -17.47 -18.85 -5.74
N LYS A 159 -16.52 -19.48 -6.45
CA LYS A 159 -16.81 -20.48 -7.49
C LYS A 159 -17.54 -21.69 -6.94
N LEU A 160 -17.00 -22.30 -5.88
CA LEU A 160 -17.58 -23.48 -5.25
C LEU A 160 -18.98 -23.21 -4.69
N TYR A 161 -19.15 -22.06 -4.02
CA TYR A 161 -20.43 -21.66 -3.46
C TYR A 161 -21.45 -21.38 -4.57
N SER A 162 -21.06 -20.70 -5.65
CA SER A 162 -21.93 -20.43 -6.80
C SER A 162 -22.43 -21.72 -7.45
N ALA A 163 -21.54 -22.70 -7.67
CA ALA A 163 -21.90 -24.01 -8.19
C ALA A 163 -22.87 -24.77 -7.27
N LEU A 164 -22.68 -24.65 -5.95
CA LEU A 164 -23.57 -25.26 -4.96
C LEU A 164 -24.97 -24.65 -5.00
N VAL A 165 -25.10 -23.33 -4.95
CA VAL A 165 -26.42 -22.66 -4.89
C VAL A 165 -27.20 -22.80 -6.20
N GLN A 166 -26.51 -23.00 -7.32
CA GLN A 166 -27.10 -23.30 -8.63
C GLN A 166 -27.42 -24.79 -8.81
N SER A 167 -27.06 -25.65 -7.85
CA SER A 167 -27.33 -27.08 -7.99
C SER A 167 -28.84 -27.37 -8.03
N PRO A 168 -29.30 -28.38 -8.81
CA PRO A 168 -30.71 -28.73 -8.89
C PRO A 168 -31.35 -29.08 -7.54
N LYS A 169 -30.54 -29.48 -6.55
CA LYS A 169 -31.02 -29.72 -5.19
C LYS A 169 -31.41 -28.41 -4.51
N VAL A 170 -30.49 -27.44 -4.44
CA VAL A 170 -30.71 -26.18 -3.73
C VAL A 170 -31.77 -25.33 -4.44
N VAL A 171 -31.77 -25.32 -5.78
CA VAL A 171 -32.78 -24.62 -6.58
C VAL A 171 -34.18 -25.18 -6.30
N ARG A 172 -34.36 -26.52 -6.35
CA ARG A 172 -35.66 -27.14 -6.03
C ARG A 172 -36.10 -26.90 -4.59
N GLU A 173 -35.16 -26.89 -3.63
CA GLU A 173 -35.45 -26.54 -2.24
C GLU A 173 -35.98 -25.10 -2.14
N LEU A 174 -35.38 -24.14 -2.85
CA LEU A 174 -35.84 -22.75 -2.86
C LEU A 174 -37.21 -22.58 -3.58
N GLU A 175 -37.41 -23.29 -4.70
CA GLU A 175 -38.66 -23.27 -5.48
C GLU A 175 -39.89 -23.77 -4.69
N GLN A 176 -39.70 -24.67 -3.71
CA GLN A 176 -40.77 -25.09 -2.81
C GLN A 176 -41.41 -23.92 -2.04
N HIS A 177 -40.68 -22.81 -1.91
CA HIS A 177 -41.12 -21.60 -1.24
C HIS A 177 -41.61 -20.52 -2.21
N ALA A 178 -41.79 -20.80 -3.51
CA ALA A 178 -42.08 -19.81 -4.55
C ALA A 178 -43.14 -18.75 -4.16
N LYS A 179 -44.27 -19.17 -3.56
CA LYS A 179 -45.35 -18.26 -3.14
C LYS A 179 -44.90 -17.21 -2.12
N ILE A 180 -44.08 -17.60 -1.14
CA ILE A 180 -43.60 -16.66 -0.11
C ILE A 180 -42.47 -15.79 -0.65
N LEU A 181 -41.64 -16.32 -1.56
CA LEU A 181 -40.57 -15.57 -2.22
C LEU A 181 -41.13 -14.50 -3.16
N GLU A 182 -42.21 -14.80 -3.90
CA GLU A 182 -42.94 -13.83 -4.73
C GLU A 182 -43.52 -12.71 -3.87
N TYR A 183 -44.19 -13.07 -2.76
CA TYR A 183 -44.71 -12.10 -1.78
C TYR A 183 -43.61 -11.18 -1.24
N ILE A 184 -42.46 -11.74 -0.84
CA ILE A 184 -41.30 -10.97 -0.37
C ILE A 184 -40.79 -10.05 -1.48
N SER A 185 -40.64 -10.55 -2.70
CA SER A 185 -40.10 -9.78 -3.83
C SER A 185 -41.01 -8.60 -4.21
N GLU A 186 -42.32 -8.82 -4.22
CA GLU A 186 -43.31 -7.78 -4.51
C GLU A 186 -43.25 -6.64 -3.48
N HIS A 187 -43.15 -6.97 -2.19
CA HIS A 187 -43.25 -5.98 -1.11
C HIS A 187 -41.93 -5.31 -0.76
N SER A 188 -40.81 -6.05 -0.83
CA SER A 188 -39.46 -5.49 -0.58
C SER A 188 -38.86 -4.83 -1.82
N GLY A 189 -39.28 -5.24 -3.02
CA GLY A 189 -38.63 -4.87 -4.28
C GLY A 189 -37.30 -5.60 -4.54
N VAL A 190 -36.89 -6.54 -3.66
CA VAL A 190 -35.72 -7.40 -3.87
C VAL A 190 -36.09 -8.49 -4.86
N GLN A 191 -35.23 -8.76 -5.85
CA GLN A 191 -35.36 -9.97 -6.67
C GLN A 191 -34.71 -11.14 -5.91
N VAL A 192 -35.50 -11.92 -5.19
CA VAL A 192 -34.97 -13.05 -4.41
C VAL A 192 -34.49 -14.16 -5.36
N LYS A 193 -33.17 -14.36 -5.43
CA LYS A 193 -32.53 -15.41 -6.26
C LYS A 193 -31.86 -16.48 -5.42
N SER A 194 -31.61 -16.21 -4.14
CA SER A 194 -30.86 -17.06 -3.25
C SER A 194 -31.28 -16.89 -1.79
N TYR A 195 -30.90 -17.84 -0.95
CA TYR A 195 -31.02 -17.70 0.52
C TYR A 195 -30.20 -16.53 1.08
N MET A 196 -29.18 -16.04 0.36
CA MET A 196 -28.41 -14.86 0.79
C MET A 196 -29.23 -13.56 0.67
N ASP A 197 -30.10 -13.44 -0.33
CA ASP A 197 -30.98 -12.27 -0.47
C ASP A 197 -31.95 -12.19 0.71
N LEU A 198 -32.50 -13.35 1.12
CA LEU A 198 -33.38 -13.49 2.28
C LEU A 198 -32.64 -13.21 3.60
N PHE A 199 -31.37 -13.62 3.69
CA PHE A 199 -30.50 -13.32 4.82
C PHE A 199 -30.28 -11.82 5.00
N PHE A 200 -29.94 -11.09 3.92
CA PHE A 200 -29.75 -9.64 4.01
C PHE A 200 -31.04 -8.91 4.38
N LEU A 201 -32.18 -9.33 3.83
CA LEU A 201 -33.48 -8.78 4.19
C LEU A 201 -33.81 -9.05 5.67
N TYR A 202 -33.59 -10.27 6.16
CA TYR A 202 -33.76 -10.59 7.58
C TYR A 202 -32.88 -9.71 8.47
N LEU A 203 -31.60 -9.53 8.12
CA LEU A 203 -30.69 -8.67 8.88
C LEU A 203 -31.15 -7.21 8.92
N CYS A 204 -31.70 -6.68 7.83
CA CYS A 204 -32.22 -5.31 7.79
C CYS A 204 -33.39 -5.14 8.75
N LEU A 205 -34.42 -6.00 8.61
CA LEU A 205 -35.63 -5.96 9.44
C LEU A 205 -35.32 -6.20 10.91
N GLU A 206 -34.40 -7.12 11.22
CA GLU A 206 -33.96 -7.39 12.59
C GLU A 206 -33.30 -6.15 13.20
N THR A 207 -32.41 -5.47 12.48
CA THR A 207 -31.75 -4.28 13.05
C THR A 207 -32.65 -3.07 13.17
N GLU A 208 -33.60 -2.89 12.25
CA GLU A 208 -34.64 -1.85 12.38
C GLU A 208 -35.56 -2.10 13.57
N HIS A 209 -36.01 -3.35 13.72
CA HIS A 209 -36.85 -3.76 14.84
C HIS A 209 -36.15 -3.53 16.18
N GLN A 210 -34.89 -3.95 16.30
CA GLN A 210 -34.08 -3.76 17.50
C GLN A 210 -33.77 -2.29 17.79
N TYR A 211 -33.58 -1.47 16.74
CA TYR A 211 -33.40 -0.03 16.90
C TYR A 211 -34.71 0.68 17.34
N GLY A 212 -35.85 0.01 17.19
CA GLY A 212 -37.16 0.52 17.58
C GLY A 212 -37.94 1.20 16.45
N LEU A 213 -37.54 0.97 15.20
CA LEU A 213 -38.28 1.44 14.03
C LEU A 213 -39.51 0.55 13.78
N ALA A 214 -40.59 1.17 13.31
CA ALA A 214 -41.79 0.43 12.95
C ALA A 214 -41.55 -0.32 11.63
N LEU A 215 -41.69 -1.65 11.66
CA LEU A 215 -41.60 -2.44 10.45
C LEU A 215 -42.90 -2.30 9.62
N PRO A 216 -42.84 -2.32 8.28
CA PRO A 216 -44.03 -2.31 7.43
C PRO A 216 -44.99 -3.46 7.73
N GLU A 217 -46.30 -3.25 7.55
CA GLU A 217 -47.33 -4.26 7.84
C GLU A 217 -47.12 -5.59 7.12
N TRP A 218 -46.59 -5.58 5.87
CA TRP A 218 -46.32 -6.80 5.11
C TRP A 218 -45.32 -7.73 5.79
N THR A 219 -44.42 -7.18 6.62
CA THR A 219 -43.40 -7.96 7.33
C THR A 219 -44.00 -8.90 8.37
N LYS A 220 -45.21 -8.63 8.90
CA LYS A 220 -45.88 -9.51 9.88
C LYS A 220 -46.10 -10.93 9.37
N LYS A 221 -46.20 -11.11 8.04
CA LYS A 221 -46.37 -12.42 7.41
C LYS A 221 -45.07 -13.21 7.29
N VAL A 222 -43.91 -12.54 7.40
CA VAL A 222 -42.61 -13.14 7.07
C VAL A 222 -41.50 -12.94 8.10
N PHE A 223 -41.65 -12.01 9.03
CA PHE A 223 -40.67 -11.64 10.05
C PHE A 223 -41.28 -11.86 11.46
N PRO A 224 -40.56 -12.52 12.38
CA PRO A 224 -39.24 -13.11 12.18
C PRO A 224 -39.30 -14.38 11.31
N GLN A 225 -40.43 -15.08 11.25
CA GLN A 225 -40.58 -16.33 10.49
C GLN A 225 -41.48 -16.17 9.26
N PRO A 226 -41.14 -16.79 8.11
CA PRO A 226 -40.08 -17.79 7.91
C PRO A 226 -38.70 -17.21 7.51
N LEU A 227 -38.52 -15.88 7.48
CA LEU A 227 -37.25 -15.26 7.06
C LEU A 227 -36.04 -15.72 7.88
N LYS A 228 -36.22 -15.92 9.19
CA LYS A 228 -35.16 -16.40 10.08
C LYS A 228 -34.72 -17.82 9.71
N GLU A 229 -35.63 -18.72 9.35
CA GLU A 229 -35.28 -20.06 8.86
C GLU A 229 -34.49 -20.00 7.55
N PHE A 230 -34.88 -19.12 6.62
CA PHE A 230 -34.14 -18.90 5.38
C PHE A 230 -32.74 -18.32 5.62
N ALA A 231 -32.62 -17.40 6.58
CA ALA A 231 -31.35 -16.89 7.04
C ALA A 231 -30.48 -18.00 7.66
N ILE A 232 -31.03 -18.87 8.52
CA ILE A 232 -30.31 -20.02 9.09
C ILE A 232 -29.82 -20.97 7.99
N LYS A 233 -30.64 -21.21 6.97
CA LYS A 233 -30.27 -22.05 5.82
C LYS A 233 -29.07 -21.50 5.05
N SER A 234 -28.91 -20.19 4.93
CA SER A 234 -27.76 -19.59 4.23
C SER A 234 -26.44 -19.93 4.91
N TYR A 235 -26.37 -19.89 6.26
CA TYR A 235 -25.19 -20.32 7.02
C TYR A 235 -24.83 -21.78 6.72
N GLY A 236 -25.82 -22.68 6.73
CA GLY A 236 -25.58 -24.10 6.45
C GLY A 236 -25.06 -24.35 5.03
N LEU A 237 -25.48 -23.54 4.05
CA LEU A 237 -24.97 -23.65 2.67
C LEU A 237 -23.51 -23.20 2.56
N LEU A 238 -23.12 -22.13 3.26
CA LEU A 238 -21.75 -21.60 3.29
C LEU A 238 -20.73 -22.59 3.87
N THR A 239 -21.18 -23.61 4.61
CA THR A 239 -20.34 -24.66 5.22
C THR A 239 -20.75 -26.08 4.85
N SER A 240 -21.52 -26.24 3.78
CA SER A 240 -22.13 -27.52 3.42
C SER A 240 -21.15 -28.58 2.94
N THR A 241 -20.02 -28.18 2.34
CA THR A 241 -18.96 -29.08 1.88
C THR A 241 -17.69 -28.92 2.71
N THR A 242 -16.80 -29.92 2.65
CA THR A 242 -15.51 -29.86 3.37
C THR A 242 -14.65 -28.72 2.85
N GLU A 243 -14.67 -28.47 1.55
CA GLU A 243 -13.93 -27.40 0.88
C GLU A 243 -14.41 -26.02 1.36
N LEU A 244 -15.72 -25.78 1.39
CA LEU A 244 -16.29 -24.52 1.87
C LEU A 244 -16.00 -24.29 3.36
N ARG A 245 -16.03 -25.35 4.19
CA ARG A 245 -15.60 -25.29 5.60
C ARG A 245 -14.14 -24.89 5.77
N ARG A 246 -13.25 -25.35 4.87
CA ARG A 246 -11.82 -25.00 4.92
C ARG A 246 -11.59 -23.51 4.67
N PHE A 247 -12.33 -22.91 3.75
CA PHE A 247 -12.23 -21.47 3.48
C PHE A 247 -12.85 -20.61 4.59
N THR A 248 -14.04 -20.98 5.09
CA THR A 248 -14.80 -20.13 6.02
C THR A 248 -14.22 -20.03 7.43
N SER A 249 -13.64 -21.10 7.98
CA SER A 249 -13.06 -21.09 9.34
C SER A 249 -11.81 -21.95 9.50
N GLY A 250 -11.32 -22.58 8.42
CA GLY A 250 -10.10 -23.39 8.46
C GLY A 250 -8.85 -22.58 8.80
N THR A 251 -8.73 -21.34 8.30
CA THR A 251 -7.60 -20.45 8.63
C THR A 251 -7.59 -20.08 10.11
N LEU A 252 -8.74 -19.67 10.66
CA LEU A 252 -8.84 -19.36 12.09
C LEU A 252 -8.57 -20.60 12.95
N LEU A 253 -9.10 -21.77 12.58
CA LEU A 253 -8.80 -23.02 13.28
C LEU A 253 -7.31 -23.38 13.20
N LYS A 254 -6.65 -23.15 12.07
CA LYS A 254 -5.20 -23.32 11.91
C LYS A 254 -4.44 -22.43 12.89
N ASN A 255 -4.87 -21.18 13.09
CA ASN A 255 -4.27 -20.27 14.07
C ASN A 255 -4.46 -20.80 15.50
N VAL A 256 -5.67 -21.28 15.85
CA VAL A 256 -5.95 -21.88 17.15
C VAL A 256 -5.02 -23.07 17.42
N ILE A 257 -4.87 -23.96 16.45
CA ILE A 257 -3.97 -25.12 16.55
C ILE A 257 -2.53 -24.65 16.67
N HIS A 258 -2.09 -23.73 15.81
CA HIS A 258 -0.71 -23.25 15.78
C HIS A 258 -0.30 -22.62 17.12
N SER A 259 -1.09 -21.67 17.64
CA SER A 259 -0.83 -21.03 18.93
C SER A 259 -0.81 -22.05 20.09
N SER A 260 -1.73 -23.02 20.06
CA SER A 260 -1.77 -24.08 21.08
C SER A 260 -0.53 -24.98 21.00
N THR A 261 -0.15 -25.45 19.81
CA THR A 261 1.03 -26.29 19.61
C THR A 261 2.32 -25.56 19.95
N GLY A 262 2.45 -24.29 19.57
CA GLY A 262 3.60 -23.45 19.90
C GLY A 262 3.72 -23.24 21.41
N LYS A 263 2.58 -23.11 22.12
CA LYS A 263 2.59 -23.03 23.59
C LYS A 263 3.06 -24.33 24.24
N ILE A 264 2.66 -25.48 23.69
CA ILE A 264 3.06 -26.81 24.17
C ILE A 264 4.56 -27.04 23.93
N SER A 265 5.08 -26.66 22.76
CA SER A 265 6.50 -26.85 22.42
C SER A 265 7.42 -25.83 23.06
N GLY A 266 6.89 -24.70 23.53
CA GLY A 266 7.66 -23.57 24.06
C GLY A 266 8.16 -22.59 23.00
N ASP A 267 7.69 -22.75 21.75
CA ASP A 267 8.05 -21.92 20.60
C ASP A 267 7.16 -20.67 20.47
N LEU A 268 6.03 -20.61 21.18
CA LEU A 268 5.17 -19.44 21.15
C LEU A 268 5.88 -18.24 21.79
N LEU A 269 6.05 -17.18 21.00
CA LEU A 269 6.58 -15.91 21.46
C LEU A 269 5.48 -14.84 21.46
N PRO A 270 5.45 -13.96 22.47
CA PRO A 270 6.28 -14.00 23.68
C PRO A 270 5.85 -15.18 24.60
N LYS A 271 6.81 -15.75 25.36
CA LYS A 271 6.59 -17.01 26.10
C LYS A 271 5.47 -16.94 27.14
N ASN A 272 5.25 -15.76 27.70
CA ASN A 272 4.19 -15.43 28.66
C ASN A 272 2.84 -15.11 28.01
N ARG A 273 2.68 -15.20 26.67
CA ARG A 273 1.38 -15.06 26.01
C ARG A 273 0.36 -16.02 26.61
N LYS A 274 -0.79 -15.47 27.03
CA LYS A 274 -1.90 -16.23 27.63
C LYS A 274 -3.21 -16.11 26.85
N LEU A 275 -3.40 -15.04 26.09
CA LEU A 275 -4.70 -14.70 25.52
C LEU A 275 -4.61 -14.30 24.04
N PHE A 276 -5.52 -14.87 23.23
CA PHE A 276 -5.83 -14.41 21.88
C PHE A 276 -7.31 -14.00 21.81
N LEU A 277 -7.59 -12.80 21.32
CA LEU A 277 -8.96 -12.30 21.12
C LEU A 277 -9.23 -12.07 19.63
N TYR A 278 -10.36 -12.58 19.14
CA TYR A 278 -10.82 -12.42 17.77
C TYR A 278 -12.24 -11.83 17.76
N SER A 279 -12.37 -10.61 17.24
CA SER A 279 -13.65 -9.91 17.06
C SER A 279 -14.13 -10.04 15.62
N GLY A 280 -15.24 -10.74 15.42
CA GLY A 280 -15.79 -11.05 14.10
C GLY A 280 -17.31 -10.90 14.03
N HIS A 281 -17.89 -11.65 13.11
CA HIS A 281 -19.32 -11.63 12.77
C HIS A 281 -20.01 -12.92 13.21
N GLU A 282 -21.35 -12.91 13.19
CA GLU A 282 -22.18 -14.10 13.39
C GLU A 282 -21.77 -15.26 12.50
N LEU A 283 -21.39 -14.97 11.25
CA LEU A 283 -20.89 -15.96 10.29
C LEU A 283 -19.66 -16.69 10.84
N ASN A 284 -18.70 -15.99 11.44
CA ASN A 284 -17.48 -16.62 11.97
C ASN A 284 -17.79 -17.58 13.12
N ILE A 285 -18.75 -17.24 13.99
CA ILE A 285 -19.21 -18.12 15.06
C ILE A 285 -19.91 -19.35 14.49
N ALA A 286 -20.89 -19.16 13.61
CA ALA A 286 -21.64 -20.25 12.98
C ALA A 286 -20.72 -21.20 12.20
N HIS A 287 -19.81 -20.64 11.39
CA HIS A 287 -18.87 -21.41 10.59
C HIS A 287 -17.90 -22.22 11.47
N MET A 288 -17.37 -21.63 12.54
CA MET A 288 -16.49 -22.34 13.46
C MET A 288 -17.23 -23.49 14.16
N LEU A 289 -18.45 -23.28 14.67
CA LEU A 289 -19.26 -24.35 15.25
C LEU A 289 -19.52 -25.47 14.24
N HIS A 290 -19.73 -25.13 12.96
CA HIS A 290 -19.99 -26.09 11.90
C HIS A 290 -18.72 -26.86 11.46
N VAL A 291 -17.55 -26.24 11.57
CA VAL A 291 -16.25 -26.91 11.39
C VAL A 291 -15.98 -27.91 12.52
N LEU A 292 -16.43 -27.59 13.73
CA LEU A 292 -16.32 -28.44 14.92
C LEU A 292 -17.42 -29.52 15.02
N ASP A 293 -18.32 -29.59 14.03
CA ASP A 293 -19.48 -30.52 13.99
C ASP A 293 -20.41 -30.41 15.23
N VAL A 294 -20.53 -29.21 15.82
CA VAL A 294 -21.36 -28.90 17.01
C VAL A 294 -22.37 -27.78 16.75
N PHE A 295 -22.57 -27.39 15.49
CA PHE A 295 -23.52 -26.34 15.13
C PHE A 295 -24.95 -26.84 15.18
N ASP A 296 -25.71 -26.32 16.14
CA ASP A 296 -27.17 -26.36 16.13
C ASP A 296 -27.69 -25.23 15.21
N PRO A 297 -28.58 -25.46 14.22
CA PRO A 297 -29.03 -24.42 13.29
C PRO A 297 -29.68 -23.20 13.97
N HIS A 298 -28.89 -22.14 14.17
CA HIS A 298 -29.35 -20.87 14.72
C HIS A 298 -28.52 -19.69 14.18
N ILE A 299 -29.01 -18.46 14.40
CA ILE A 299 -28.23 -17.24 14.16
C ILE A 299 -27.54 -16.88 15.48
N PRO A 300 -26.20 -16.90 15.56
CA PRO A 300 -25.48 -16.56 16.80
C PRO A 300 -25.86 -15.15 17.29
N PRO A 301 -26.37 -14.96 18.53
CA PRO A 301 -26.78 -13.65 19.04
C PRO A 301 -25.61 -12.64 19.17
N TYR A 302 -25.91 -11.35 19.27
CA TYR A 302 -24.89 -10.31 19.52
C TYR A 302 -24.10 -10.60 20.81
N GLY A 303 -22.78 -10.44 20.78
CA GLY A 303 -21.90 -10.78 21.89
C GLY A 303 -21.73 -12.28 22.17
N SER A 304 -22.25 -13.18 21.32
CA SER A 304 -21.98 -14.62 21.42
C SER A 304 -20.50 -14.91 21.17
N TYR A 305 -19.95 -15.94 21.84
CA TYR A 305 -18.54 -16.25 21.72
C TYR A 305 -18.25 -17.77 21.82
N ILE A 306 -17.07 -18.15 21.34
CA ILE A 306 -16.46 -19.48 21.45
C ILE A 306 -15.14 -19.33 22.21
N LEU A 307 -14.94 -20.13 23.26
CA LEU A 307 -13.71 -20.19 24.03
C LEU A 307 -12.98 -21.50 23.74
N PHE A 308 -11.72 -21.37 23.33
CA PHE A 308 -10.76 -22.46 23.23
C PHE A 308 -9.82 -22.35 24.41
N GLU A 309 -9.94 -23.29 25.35
CA GLU A 309 -9.11 -23.37 26.53
C GLU A 309 -8.12 -24.53 26.39
N LEU A 310 -6.83 -24.23 26.33
CA LEU A 310 -5.80 -25.27 26.42
C LEU A 310 -5.45 -25.50 27.88
N HIS A 311 -5.64 -26.72 28.36
CA HIS A 311 -5.27 -27.12 29.71
C HIS A 311 -4.13 -28.13 29.70
N LYS A 312 -3.32 -28.10 30.76
CA LYS A 312 -2.34 -29.15 31.08
C LYS A 312 -2.94 -30.01 32.19
N ILE A 313 -3.14 -31.29 31.90
CA ILE A 313 -3.75 -32.30 32.80
C ILE A 313 -2.76 -33.46 32.93
N ASP A 314 -2.20 -33.69 34.12
CA ASP A 314 -1.27 -34.81 34.42
C ASP A 314 -0.18 -35.02 33.33
N ASP A 315 0.48 -33.93 32.93
CA ASP A 315 1.51 -33.86 31.86
C ASP A 315 1.03 -34.12 30.41
N VAL A 316 -0.27 -34.25 30.19
CA VAL A 316 -0.90 -34.29 28.85
C VAL A 316 -1.61 -32.98 28.55
N ALA A 317 -1.44 -32.44 27.35
CA ALA A 317 -2.15 -31.25 26.90
C ALA A 317 -3.53 -31.63 26.34
N GLY A 318 -4.59 -31.06 26.91
CA GLY A 318 -5.98 -31.24 26.46
C GLY A 318 -6.60 -29.91 26.04
N LEU A 319 -7.36 -29.89 24.94
CA LEU A 319 -8.12 -28.70 24.54
C LEU A 319 -9.59 -28.88 24.95
N LYS A 320 -10.08 -27.96 25.78
CA LYS A 320 -11.46 -27.88 26.25
C LYS A 320 -12.21 -26.79 25.48
N PHE A 321 -13.42 -27.10 25.05
CA PHE A 321 -14.30 -26.18 24.31
C PHE A 321 -15.44 -25.75 25.21
N ASN A 322 -15.60 -24.44 25.39
CA ASN A 322 -16.76 -23.87 26.08
C ASN A 322 -17.44 -22.87 25.15
N PHE A 323 -18.73 -23.06 24.89
CA PHE A 323 -19.57 -22.11 24.20
C PHE A 323 -20.68 -21.65 25.15
N SER A 324 -21.08 -20.39 25.05
CA SER A 324 -22.16 -19.84 25.88
C SER A 324 -23.07 -18.97 25.03
N ILE A 325 -24.37 -19.28 25.08
CA ILE A 325 -25.43 -18.47 24.47
C ILE A 325 -26.06 -17.67 25.62
N LEU A 326 -25.59 -16.43 25.83
CA LEU A 326 -26.16 -15.55 26.83
C LEU A 326 -27.52 -15.02 26.35
N PHE A 327 -28.61 -15.63 26.81
CA PHE A 327 -29.95 -15.04 26.73
C PHE A 327 -30.18 -14.16 27.95
N ILE A 328 -30.14 -12.84 27.77
CA ILE A 328 -30.65 -11.89 28.77
C ILE A 328 -31.93 -11.29 28.21
N LEU A 329 -33.08 -11.75 28.74
CA LEU A 329 -34.38 -11.13 28.50
C LEU A 329 -34.49 -9.86 29.36
N TRP A 330 -34.72 -8.71 28.72
CA TRP A 330 -35.27 -7.55 29.41
C TRP A 330 -36.27 -6.80 28.52
N SER A 331 -37.44 -6.52 29.07
CA SER A 331 -38.52 -5.78 28.43
C SER A 331 -38.90 -4.52 29.22
N LEU A 332 -39.36 -3.51 28.46
CA LEU A 332 -40.17 -2.33 28.79
C LEU A 332 -39.53 -0.98 29.23
N LYS A 333 -39.51 -0.08 28.23
CA LYS A 333 -39.81 1.38 28.11
C LYS A 333 -39.72 2.32 29.32
N SER A 334 -39.18 3.51 29.03
CA SER A 334 -39.75 4.81 29.47
C SER A 334 -39.56 5.90 28.40
N LEU A 335 -40.67 6.53 28.01
CA LEU A 335 -40.80 7.71 27.14
C LEU A 335 -40.36 8.97 27.89
N LEU A 336 -39.58 9.85 27.27
CA LEU A 336 -39.62 11.30 27.52
C LEU A 336 -39.37 12.05 26.22
N HIS A 337 -40.32 12.92 25.87
CA HIS A 337 -40.22 13.89 24.79
C HIS A 337 -39.25 15.00 25.19
N GLY A 338 -38.31 15.35 24.31
CA GLY A 338 -37.49 16.56 24.40
C GLY A 338 -37.84 17.49 23.23
N PRO A 339 -37.83 18.82 23.43
CA PRO A 339 -38.29 19.76 22.41
C PRO A 339 -37.28 19.88 21.26
N GLU A 340 -37.81 20.15 20.07
CA GLU A 340 -37.06 20.52 18.89
C GLU A 340 -36.17 21.73 19.16
N VAL A 341 -34.89 21.59 18.85
CA VAL A 341 -33.93 22.70 18.81
C VAL A 341 -33.87 23.19 17.37
N GLN A 342 -34.44 24.36 17.12
CA GLN A 342 -34.20 25.14 15.92
C GLN A 342 -32.70 25.45 15.79
N SER A 343 -32.12 25.05 14.66
CA SER A 343 -30.75 25.41 14.29
C SER A 343 -30.70 26.90 13.94
N ALA A 344 -29.88 27.66 14.66
CA ALA A 344 -29.49 29.00 14.24
C ALA A 344 -28.69 28.93 12.92
N PRO A 345 -28.76 29.94 12.05
CA PRO A 345 -27.93 29.99 10.86
C PRO A 345 -26.46 30.09 11.29
N ALA A 346 -25.65 29.11 10.87
CA ALA A 346 -24.21 29.18 11.06
C ALA A 346 -23.66 30.25 10.12
N GLU A 347 -23.01 31.29 10.66
CA GLU A 347 -22.01 32.02 9.89
C GLU A 347 -21.08 31.00 9.24
N GLU A 348 -20.96 31.05 7.90
CA GLU A 348 -20.14 30.11 7.13
C GLU A 348 -18.69 30.16 7.63
N SER A 349 -18.30 29.10 8.34
CA SER A 349 -16.90 28.89 8.70
C SER A 349 -16.12 28.66 7.42
N SER A 350 -15.09 29.48 7.16
CA SER A 350 -14.19 29.28 6.02
C SER A 350 -13.48 27.92 6.03
N LEU A 351 -13.33 27.28 7.19
CA LEU A 351 -12.66 25.99 7.35
C LEU A 351 -13.48 24.83 6.75
N LEU A 352 -12.87 24.05 5.86
CA LEU A 352 -13.50 22.94 5.13
C LEU A 352 -12.95 21.57 5.49
N LEU A 353 -11.65 21.47 5.76
CA LEU A 353 -10.95 20.21 6.03
C LEU A 353 -9.70 20.46 6.87
N VAL A 354 -9.33 19.51 7.73
CA VAL A 354 -8.09 19.56 8.52
C VAL A 354 -7.34 18.24 8.40
N HIS A 355 -6.05 18.30 8.07
CA HIS A 355 -5.12 17.17 8.26
C HIS A 355 -4.28 17.42 9.51
N VAL A 356 -4.14 16.42 10.37
CA VAL A 356 -3.30 16.49 11.57
C VAL A 356 -2.30 15.34 11.56
N LEU A 357 -1.01 15.66 11.47
CA LEU A 357 0.09 14.72 11.66
C LEU A 357 0.68 14.95 13.05
N PHE A 358 0.79 13.90 13.87
CA PHE A 358 1.33 14.02 15.21
C PHE A 358 2.29 12.88 15.57
N ARG A 359 3.31 13.22 16.36
CA ARG A 359 4.22 12.25 17.00
C ARG A 359 3.47 11.58 18.15
N HIS A 360 3.69 10.29 18.36
CA HIS A 360 3.25 9.59 19.57
C HIS A 360 3.73 10.26 20.88
N GLY A 361 3.12 9.86 22.01
CA GLY A 361 3.49 10.37 23.32
C GLY A 361 4.78 9.76 23.88
N ASN A 362 5.16 10.16 25.09
CA ASN A 362 6.33 9.64 25.82
C ASN A 362 6.31 8.11 25.89
N ARG A 363 7.47 7.50 25.68
CA ARG A 363 7.63 6.05 25.59
C ARG A 363 8.86 5.59 26.35
N THR A 364 8.94 4.30 26.63
CA THR A 364 10.16 3.63 27.04
C THR A 364 11.12 3.47 25.84
N PRO A 365 12.41 3.15 26.07
CA PRO A 365 13.35 2.86 24.98
C PRO A 365 12.83 1.74 24.08
N ASN A 366 13.05 1.84 22.77
CA ASN A 366 12.53 0.88 21.79
C ASN A 366 13.08 -0.53 21.96
N GLY A 367 14.30 -0.66 22.49
CA GLY A 367 14.97 -1.95 22.62
C GLY A 367 16.49 -1.81 22.61
N PRO A 368 17.22 -2.88 22.25
CA PRO A 368 18.68 -2.94 22.31
C PRO A 368 19.44 -1.90 21.47
N ASP A 369 18.80 -1.26 20.50
CA ASP A 369 19.42 -0.20 19.69
C ASP A 369 19.42 1.17 20.39
N GLU A 370 18.50 1.39 21.33
CA GLU A 370 18.43 2.60 22.16
C GLU A 370 19.04 2.38 23.56
N LEU A 371 19.11 1.12 24.02
CA LEU A 371 19.86 0.72 25.22
C LEU A 371 21.26 0.29 24.80
N TYR A 372 22.30 1.06 25.11
CA TYR A 372 23.67 0.79 24.62
C TYR A 372 24.34 -0.39 25.35
N PRO A 373 25.41 -1.01 24.80
CA PRO A 373 26.00 -2.22 25.39
C PRO A 373 26.43 -2.11 26.86
N LYS A 374 26.98 -0.97 27.26
CA LYS A 374 27.43 -0.68 28.65
C LYS A 374 26.40 0.06 29.50
N ASP A 375 25.15 0.13 29.04
CA ASP A 375 24.08 0.82 29.73
C ASP A 375 23.76 0.12 31.06
N PRO A 376 23.81 0.82 32.23
CA PRO A 376 23.48 0.21 33.51
C PRO A 376 22.03 -0.28 33.59
N TYR A 377 21.13 0.26 32.76
CA TYR A 377 19.71 -0.11 32.72
C TYR A 377 19.37 -1.03 31.53
N ARG A 378 20.38 -1.58 30.84
CA ARG A 378 20.19 -2.47 29.68
C ARG A 378 19.23 -3.64 29.92
N ASN A 379 19.25 -4.18 31.13
CA ASN A 379 18.44 -5.34 31.52
C ASN A 379 17.08 -4.94 32.13
N GLU A 380 16.77 -3.64 32.19
CA GLU A 380 15.47 -3.18 32.69
C GLU A 380 14.36 -3.58 31.73
N THR A 381 13.31 -4.17 32.29
CA THR A 381 12.15 -4.64 31.53
C THR A 381 11.11 -3.55 31.32
N TYR A 382 11.21 -2.44 32.07
CA TYR A 382 10.22 -1.38 32.15
C TYR A 382 8.81 -1.91 32.49
N PHE A 383 8.74 -2.98 33.28
CA PHE A 383 7.48 -3.57 33.72
C PHE A 383 6.64 -2.53 34.50
N PRO A 384 5.31 -2.47 34.31
CA PRO A 384 4.50 -3.29 33.40
C PRO A 384 4.34 -2.72 31.98
N VAL A 385 4.94 -1.56 31.69
CA VAL A 385 4.81 -0.85 30.41
C VAL A 385 5.47 -1.63 29.28
N GLY A 386 6.68 -2.17 29.50
CA GLY A 386 7.48 -2.87 28.49
C GLY A 386 8.29 -1.92 27.61
N LEU A 387 9.18 -2.47 26.78
CA LEU A 387 10.05 -1.71 25.86
C LEU A 387 9.29 -1.18 24.64
N GLY A 388 9.60 0.05 24.22
CA GLY A 388 9.02 0.72 23.05
C GLY A 388 7.56 1.17 23.20
N GLN A 389 7.02 1.06 24.42
CA GLN A 389 5.60 1.24 24.72
C GLN A 389 5.31 2.60 25.36
N LEU A 390 4.06 3.04 25.24
CA LEU A 390 3.61 4.35 25.70
C LEU A 390 3.51 4.41 27.23
N THR A 391 4.20 5.36 27.85
CA THR A 391 4.16 5.58 29.31
C THR A 391 2.89 6.31 29.72
N ASN A 392 2.57 6.40 31.03
CA ASN A 392 1.42 7.19 31.48
C ASN A 392 1.55 8.68 31.15
N ALA A 393 2.75 9.25 31.21
CA ALA A 393 3.00 10.61 30.75
C ALA A 393 2.67 10.77 29.26
N GLY A 394 3.03 9.76 28.45
CA GLY A 394 2.67 9.69 27.05
C GLY A 394 1.15 9.57 26.83
N LYS A 395 0.47 8.77 27.64
CA LYS A 395 -0.99 8.63 27.58
C LYS A 395 -1.69 9.97 27.84
N GLN A 396 -1.28 10.67 28.91
CA GLN A 396 -1.79 12.00 29.26
C GLN A 396 -1.50 13.05 28.19
N ARG A 397 -0.31 13.01 27.58
CA ARG A 397 0.10 13.92 26.50
C ARG A 397 -0.85 13.82 25.31
N GLU A 398 -1.09 12.61 24.81
CA GLU A 398 -1.94 12.37 23.64
C GLU A 398 -3.42 12.65 23.93
N TYR A 399 -3.91 12.30 25.12
CA TYR A 399 -5.26 12.67 25.54
C TYR A 399 -5.44 14.19 25.60
N SER A 400 -4.41 14.92 26.05
CA SER A 400 -4.40 16.39 26.09
C SER A 400 -4.34 17.01 24.70
N LEU A 401 -3.60 16.41 23.77
CA LEU A 401 -3.61 16.76 22.35
C LEU A 401 -5.03 16.65 21.79
N GLY A 402 -5.71 15.51 22.01
CA GLY A 402 -7.11 15.31 21.63
C GLY A 402 -8.05 16.41 22.18
N LYS A 403 -7.91 16.74 23.47
CA LYS A 403 -8.67 17.83 24.12
C LYS A 403 -8.35 19.20 23.48
N ALA A 404 -7.10 19.46 23.12
CA ALA A 404 -6.68 20.71 22.47
C ALA A 404 -7.29 20.84 21.06
N LEU A 405 -7.26 19.76 20.26
CA LEU A 405 -7.95 19.70 18.97
C LEU A 405 -9.46 19.87 19.13
N ARG A 406 -10.07 19.24 20.14
CA ARG A 406 -11.49 19.42 20.44
C ARG A 406 -11.81 20.88 20.73
N LYS A 407 -11.02 21.53 21.59
CA LYS A 407 -11.20 22.94 21.93
C LYS A 407 -11.09 23.83 20.68
N ARG A 408 -10.11 23.58 19.82
CA ARG A 408 -9.87 24.35 18.59
C ARG A 408 -10.97 24.17 17.55
N TYR A 409 -11.40 22.93 17.31
CA TYR A 409 -12.31 22.58 16.21
C TYR A 409 -13.74 22.27 16.67
N ASN A 410 -14.13 22.61 17.91
CA ASN A 410 -15.44 22.25 18.49
C ASN A 410 -16.63 22.66 17.61
N LYS A 411 -16.64 23.91 17.12
CA LYS A 411 -17.71 24.43 16.24
C LYS A 411 -17.73 23.70 14.90
N PHE A 412 -16.55 23.44 14.33
CA PHE A 412 -16.38 22.79 13.03
C PHE A 412 -16.79 21.31 13.06
N LEU A 413 -16.37 20.57 14.09
CA LEU A 413 -16.69 19.15 14.26
C LEU A 413 -18.11 18.90 14.78
N GLY A 414 -18.69 19.85 15.52
CA GLY A 414 -19.99 19.67 16.14
C GLY A 414 -19.96 18.76 17.38
N PRO A 415 -21.12 18.50 18.00
CA PRO A 415 -21.18 17.89 19.34
C PRO A 415 -21.00 16.36 19.37
N TYR A 416 -21.16 15.67 18.24
CA TYR A 416 -21.16 14.20 18.18
C TYR A 416 -20.10 13.67 17.22
N TYR A 417 -19.58 12.49 17.52
CA TYR A 417 -18.82 11.69 16.56
C TYR A 417 -19.77 10.95 15.62
N TYR A 418 -19.39 10.74 14.37
CA TYR A 418 -19.97 9.74 13.48
C TYR A 418 -18.91 9.40 12.41
N PRO A 419 -18.88 8.17 11.85
CA PRO A 419 -17.72 7.68 11.09
C PRO A 419 -17.26 8.56 9.93
N GLU A 420 -18.20 9.22 9.25
CA GLU A 420 -17.86 10.07 8.11
C GLU A 420 -17.02 11.28 8.49
N ILE A 421 -17.10 11.78 9.73
CA ILE A 421 -16.49 13.05 10.13
C ILE A 421 -14.95 13.02 10.18
N VAL A 422 -14.38 11.88 10.55
CA VAL A 422 -12.94 11.73 10.78
C VAL A 422 -12.42 10.44 10.16
N GLU A 423 -11.25 10.49 9.52
CA GLU A 423 -10.48 9.28 9.18
C GLU A 423 -9.19 9.29 10.00
N SER A 424 -8.87 8.15 10.62
CA SER A 424 -7.76 8.02 11.56
C SER A 424 -6.83 6.89 11.13
N LYS A 425 -5.55 7.20 10.93
CA LYS A 425 -4.50 6.28 10.50
C LYS A 425 -3.27 6.38 11.40
N SER A 426 -2.66 5.25 11.73
CA SER A 426 -1.39 5.17 12.45
C SER A 426 -0.33 4.41 11.66
N THR A 427 0.94 4.56 12.02
CA THR A 427 1.96 3.55 11.68
C THR A 427 1.70 2.25 12.46
N ASP A 428 2.27 1.14 12.03
CA ASP A 428 2.07 -0.17 12.67
C ASP A 428 2.97 -0.37 13.91
N PHE A 429 2.89 0.56 14.86
CA PHE A 429 3.54 0.46 16.17
C PHE A 429 2.50 0.62 17.28
N ASP A 430 2.57 -0.19 18.33
CA ASP A 430 1.64 -0.14 19.46
C ASP A 430 1.51 1.26 20.06
N ARG A 431 2.64 1.94 20.27
CA ARG A 431 2.65 3.32 20.78
C ARG A 431 1.92 4.33 19.89
N THR A 432 1.93 4.19 18.57
CA THR A 432 1.21 5.12 17.66
C THR A 432 -0.27 4.75 17.58
N LYS A 433 -0.61 3.46 17.60
CA LYS A 433 -1.99 2.99 17.74
C LYS A 433 -2.63 3.51 19.03
N MET A 434 -1.97 3.29 20.18
CA MET A 434 -2.42 3.78 21.49
C MET A 434 -2.54 5.30 21.53
N SER A 435 -1.57 6.02 20.96
CA SER A 435 -1.62 7.49 20.88
C SER A 435 -2.85 7.95 20.08
N LEU A 436 -3.15 7.32 18.95
CA LEU A 436 -4.33 7.63 18.15
C LEU A 436 -5.64 7.37 18.91
N GLU A 437 -5.75 6.27 19.66
CA GLU A 437 -6.91 6.00 20.52
C GLU A 437 -7.11 7.09 21.58
N LEU A 438 -6.02 7.56 22.21
CA LEU A 438 -6.07 8.62 23.22
C LEU A 438 -6.44 9.98 22.64
N VAL A 439 -5.89 10.34 21.47
CA VAL A 439 -6.28 11.55 20.75
C VAL A 439 -7.77 11.50 20.41
N LEU A 440 -8.27 10.36 19.92
CA LEU A 440 -9.69 10.17 19.63
C LEU A 440 -10.56 10.27 20.90
N ALA A 441 -10.10 9.69 22.02
CA ALA A 441 -10.79 9.79 23.32
C ALA A 441 -10.91 11.24 23.81
N GLY A 442 -9.86 12.05 23.65
CA GLY A 442 -9.87 13.48 24.00
C GLY A 442 -10.65 14.33 22.99
N LEU A 443 -10.65 13.93 21.72
CA LEU A 443 -11.30 14.65 20.63
C LEU A 443 -12.82 14.45 20.59
N PHE A 444 -13.30 13.25 20.93
CA PHE A 444 -14.70 12.85 20.82
C PHE A 444 -15.23 12.16 22.09
N PRO A 445 -15.20 12.82 23.26
CA PRO A 445 -15.86 12.30 24.45
C PRO A 445 -17.36 12.08 24.18
N PRO A 446 -17.97 11.03 24.73
CA PRO A 446 -19.38 10.72 24.49
C PRO A 446 -20.27 11.87 24.96
N ASN A 447 -21.16 12.35 24.08
CA ASN A 447 -22.07 13.47 24.36
C ASN A 447 -23.53 13.03 24.21
N LYS A 448 -24.41 13.45 25.15
CA LYS A 448 -25.88 13.20 25.13
C LYS A 448 -26.25 11.80 24.64
N LYS A 449 -26.75 11.68 23.40
CA LYS A 449 -27.20 10.43 22.77
C LYS A 449 -26.11 9.34 22.68
N GLN A 450 -24.82 9.71 22.69
CA GLN A 450 -23.69 8.78 22.62
C GLN A 450 -23.15 8.34 23.99
N VAL A 451 -23.71 8.85 25.09
CA VAL A 451 -23.37 8.39 26.45
C VAL A 451 -23.96 7.01 26.68
N TRP A 452 -23.15 5.99 26.42
CA TRP A 452 -23.52 4.58 26.58
C TRP A 452 -23.31 4.07 28.02
N ASN A 453 -22.32 4.65 28.73
CA ASN A 453 -21.98 4.34 30.12
C ASN A 453 -21.72 5.64 30.90
N ARG A 454 -22.47 5.88 31.99
CA ARG A 454 -22.34 7.11 32.79
C ARG A 454 -21.09 7.16 33.68
N GLN A 455 -20.46 6.02 33.93
CA GLN A 455 -19.26 5.91 34.76
C GLN A 455 -17.97 5.91 33.94
N LEU A 456 -18.07 5.94 32.61
CA LEU A 456 -16.92 5.89 31.71
C LEU A 456 -17.06 6.94 30.62
N ASN A 457 -16.36 8.06 30.78
CA ASN A 457 -16.35 9.18 29.82
C ASN A 457 -15.46 8.89 28.60
N TRP A 458 -15.72 7.76 27.95
CA TRP A 458 -15.02 7.28 26.77
C TRP A 458 -16.01 6.50 25.88
N GLN A 459 -15.77 6.51 24.58
CA GLN A 459 -16.48 5.67 23.63
C GLN A 459 -15.49 5.09 22.62
N PRO A 460 -15.74 3.87 22.11
CA PRO A 460 -14.88 3.28 21.10
C PRO A 460 -15.01 4.06 19.79
N ILE A 461 -13.87 4.38 19.20
CA ILE A 461 -13.77 4.98 17.87
C ILE A 461 -12.79 4.13 17.06
N PRO A 462 -13.26 3.48 15.98
CA PRO A 462 -12.42 2.68 15.12
C PRO A 462 -11.27 3.51 14.52
N TYR A 463 -10.10 2.89 14.40
CA TYR A 463 -8.96 3.44 13.68
C TYR A 463 -8.40 2.41 12.70
N ASN A 464 -7.54 2.87 11.80
CA ASN A 464 -6.76 2.03 10.90
C ASN A 464 -5.27 2.26 11.11
N TYR A 465 -4.45 1.34 10.61
CA TYR A 465 -3.01 1.56 10.44
C TYR A 465 -2.61 1.35 9.00
N LEU A 466 -1.47 1.92 8.62
CA LEU A 466 -0.97 1.82 7.26
C LEU A 466 -0.52 0.38 6.96
N ASN A 467 -0.89 -0.11 5.78
CA ASN A 467 -0.52 -1.42 5.26
C ASN A 467 0.41 -1.24 4.04
N SER A 468 0.88 -2.35 3.45
CA SER A 468 1.82 -2.32 2.31
C SER A 468 1.40 -1.41 1.15
N SER A 469 0.10 -1.23 0.89
CA SER A 469 -0.41 -0.40 -0.21
C SER A 469 -0.27 1.11 0.03
N ASN A 470 -0.16 1.54 1.29
CA ASN A 470 -0.17 2.96 1.66
C ASN A 470 0.90 3.33 2.70
N ILE A 471 1.83 2.41 3.00
CA ILE A 471 2.86 2.56 4.02
C ILE A 471 3.78 3.76 3.77
N MET A 472 3.96 4.12 2.49
CA MET A 472 4.77 5.26 2.05
C MET A 472 4.26 6.61 2.52
N ILE A 473 3.00 6.72 2.98
CA ILE A 473 2.46 7.96 3.54
C ILE A 473 3.21 8.39 4.79
N LEU A 474 3.64 7.46 5.65
CA LEU A 474 4.34 7.77 6.91
C LEU A 474 5.63 6.97 7.15
N SER A 475 6.01 6.05 6.24
CA SER A 475 7.22 5.24 6.39
C SER A 475 8.02 5.18 5.09
N SER A 476 9.03 6.04 4.99
CA SER A 476 9.97 6.08 3.86
C SER A 476 11.00 4.95 3.89
N ARG A 477 11.27 4.33 5.05
CA ARG A 477 12.29 3.27 5.19
C ARG A 477 11.96 1.99 4.43
N ASN A 478 10.68 1.77 4.13
CA ASN A 478 10.23 0.63 3.32
C ASN A 478 10.51 0.81 1.83
N CYS A 479 11.20 1.90 1.48
CA CYS A 479 11.46 2.27 0.11
C CYS A 479 12.89 1.92 -0.31
N PRO A 480 13.09 0.99 -1.27
CA PRO A 480 14.42 0.64 -1.75
C PRO A 480 15.20 1.85 -2.26
N ASN A 481 14.56 2.74 -3.02
CA ASN A 481 15.20 3.96 -3.51
C ASN A 481 15.63 4.89 -2.35
N TYR A 482 14.86 4.97 -1.26
CA TYR A 482 15.27 5.75 -0.10
C TYR A 482 16.58 5.22 0.50
N LEU A 483 16.68 3.89 0.68
CA LEU A 483 17.88 3.26 1.22
C LEU A 483 19.09 3.54 0.32
N LYS A 484 18.93 3.42 -1.02
CA LYS A 484 19.98 3.75 -2.00
C LYS A 484 20.42 5.21 -1.87
N GLN A 485 19.48 6.16 -1.96
CA GLN A 485 19.77 7.61 -1.92
C GLN A 485 20.39 8.03 -0.58
N TYR A 486 19.90 7.46 0.53
CA TYR A 486 20.43 7.73 1.86
C TYR A 486 21.86 7.19 2.00
N ASN A 487 22.12 5.96 1.57
CA ASN A 487 23.45 5.34 1.64
C ASN A 487 24.49 6.07 0.78
N LEU A 488 24.12 6.48 -0.44
CA LEU A 488 24.99 7.32 -1.27
C LEU A 488 25.29 8.65 -0.58
N ARG A 489 24.28 9.26 0.05
CA ARG A 489 24.46 10.55 0.72
C ARG A 489 25.36 10.43 1.95
N ILE A 490 25.21 9.40 2.77
CA ILE A 490 26.07 9.24 3.97
C ILE A 490 27.54 8.99 3.60
N GLN A 491 27.81 8.45 2.40
CA GLN A 491 29.16 8.19 1.90
C GLN A 491 29.82 9.41 1.24
N SER A 492 29.06 10.48 0.96
CA SER A 492 29.61 11.67 0.30
C SER A 492 30.66 12.40 1.14
N ASP A 493 31.67 12.98 0.48
CA ASP A 493 32.78 13.71 1.11
C ASP A 493 32.30 14.81 2.06
N GLU A 494 31.24 15.54 1.67
CA GLU A 494 30.62 16.59 2.49
C GLU A 494 30.12 16.04 3.83
N VAL A 495 29.40 14.92 3.82
CA VAL A 495 28.83 14.31 5.03
C VAL A 495 29.92 13.63 5.86
N GLN A 496 30.89 12.98 5.21
CA GLN A 496 32.04 12.39 5.89
C GLN A 496 32.90 13.46 6.56
N ALA A 497 33.14 14.60 5.92
CA ALA A 497 33.84 15.73 6.51
C ALA A 497 33.07 16.33 7.70
N GLU A 498 31.75 16.50 7.58
CA GLU A 498 30.90 16.96 8.69
C GLU A 498 30.89 15.97 9.86
N PHE A 499 30.81 14.67 9.59
CA PHE A 499 30.86 13.62 10.60
C PHE A 499 32.22 13.61 11.33
N ASN A 500 33.32 13.73 10.59
CA ASN A 500 34.67 13.73 11.15
C ASN A 500 34.96 14.91 12.11
N LYS A 501 34.19 16.01 12.05
CA LYS A 501 34.29 17.10 13.04
C LYS A 501 34.04 16.65 14.48
N TYR A 502 33.27 15.58 14.66
CA TYR A 502 32.89 15.04 15.97
C TYR A 502 33.69 13.78 16.35
N LYS A 503 34.76 13.44 15.61
CA LYS A 503 35.53 12.19 15.79
C LYS A 503 35.95 11.93 17.24
N GLU A 504 36.49 12.94 17.92
CA GLU A 504 36.91 12.82 19.33
C GLU A 504 35.72 12.61 20.28
N THR A 505 34.59 13.27 20.01
CA THR A 505 33.34 13.08 20.75
C THR A 505 32.78 11.67 20.54
N PHE A 506 32.81 11.16 19.30
CA PHE A 506 32.39 9.79 19.00
C PHE A 506 33.29 8.75 19.64
N HIS A 507 34.60 8.98 19.68
CA HIS A 507 35.53 8.11 20.41
C HIS A 507 35.16 8.07 21.89
N TYR A 508 34.98 9.23 22.53
CA TYR A 508 34.55 9.34 23.92
C TYR A 508 33.24 8.61 24.20
N ILE A 509 32.22 8.81 23.35
CA ILE A 509 30.93 8.11 23.50
C ILE A 509 31.12 6.60 23.31
N SER A 510 31.88 6.16 22.31
CA SER A 510 32.11 4.74 22.01
C SER A 510 32.81 4.02 23.17
N GLU A 511 33.82 4.64 23.78
CA GLU A 511 34.53 4.08 24.95
C GLU A 511 33.58 3.86 26.14
N ASN A 512 32.67 4.81 26.39
CA ASN A 512 31.76 4.77 27.54
C ASN A 512 30.52 3.91 27.29
N THR A 513 30.03 3.85 26.05
CA THR A 513 28.79 3.14 25.71
C THR A 513 29.04 1.73 25.18
N GLY A 514 30.20 1.47 24.59
CA GLY A 514 30.49 0.25 23.82
C GLY A 514 29.84 0.23 22.42
N LEU A 515 29.25 1.34 21.97
CA LEU A 515 28.72 1.46 20.62
C LEU A 515 29.85 1.64 19.59
N ASN A 516 29.63 1.13 18.38
CA ASN A 516 30.46 1.46 17.23
C ASN A 516 29.76 2.55 16.40
N ILE A 517 30.14 3.81 16.61
CA ILE A 517 29.48 4.96 15.97
C ILE A 517 30.04 5.15 14.57
N THR A 518 29.22 4.88 13.56
CA THR A 518 29.57 4.96 12.13
C THR A 518 28.76 6.01 11.36
N LYS A 519 27.65 6.48 11.94
CA LYS A 519 26.72 7.45 11.34
C LYS A 519 25.95 8.22 12.41
N PHE A 520 25.38 9.36 12.05
CA PHE A 520 24.58 10.18 12.96
C PHE A 520 23.33 9.45 13.52
N LEU A 521 22.77 8.49 12.77
CA LEU A 521 21.69 7.62 13.24
C LEU A 521 22.03 6.88 14.55
N ASP A 522 23.29 6.44 14.72
CA ASP A 522 23.71 5.71 15.93
C ASP A 522 23.62 6.61 17.17
N VAL A 523 23.96 7.88 17.01
CA VAL A 523 23.86 8.92 18.05
C VAL A 523 22.42 9.35 18.29
N LEU A 524 21.58 9.38 17.25
CA LEU A 524 20.15 9.63 17.40
C LEU A 524 19.47 8.55 18.26
N SER A 525 19.83 7.27 18.07
CA SER A 525 19.32 6.19 18.92
C SER A 525 19.78 6.35 20.37
N LEU A 526 21.05 6.70 20.60
CA LEU A 526 21.56 7.00 21.94
C LEU A 526 20.84 8.20 22.59
N TYR A 527 20.54 9.25 21.82
CA TYR A 527 19.77 10.39 22.30
C TYR A 527 18.40 9.94 22.84
N PHE A 528 17.69 9.07 22.11
CA PHE A 528 16.39 8.58 22.58
C PHE A 528 16.51 7.66 23.80
N GLY A 529 17.54 6.81 23.87
CA GLY A 529 17.83 6.00 25.05
C GLY A 529 17.97 6.85 26.31
N LEU A 530 18.93 7.78 26.30
CA LEU A 530 19.20 8.68 27.44
C LEU A 530 18.00 9.57 27.78
N ALA A 531 17.28 10.10 26.77
CA ALA A 531 16.07 10.87 26.99
C ALA A 531 14.99 10.06 27.71
N CYS A 532 14.76 8.82 27.28
CA CYS A 532 13.75 7.96 27.89
C CYS A 532 14.14 7.58 29.33
N GLU A 533 15.42 7.31 29.60
CA GLU A 533 15.91 7.01 30.95
C GLU A 533 15.76 8.18 31.91
N GLU A 534 16.15 9.39 31.47
CA GLU A 534 16.00 10.61 32.25
C GLU A 534 14.52 10.91 32.52
N GLU A 535 13.65 10.77 31.51
CA GLU A 535 12.20 10.93 31.66
C GLU A 535 11.56 9.87 32.57
N TRP A 536 12.11 8.65 32.60
CA TRP A 536 11.68 7.59 33.50
C TRP A 536 12.11 7.84 34.96
N GLY A 537 13.03 8.79 35.18
CA GLY A 537 13.56 9.15 36.49
C GLY A 537 14.84 8.41 36.88
N PHE A 538 15.48 7.73 35.93
CA PHE A 538 16.79 7.13 36.16
C PHE A 538 17.89 8.20 36.23
N LYS A 539 18.89 7.94 37.08
CA LYS A 539 20.09 8.77 37.11
C LYS A 539 20.99 8.36 35.94
N LEU A 540 21.24 9.29 35.02
CA LEU A 540 22.16 9.05 33.92
C LEU A 540 23.60 8.85 34.45
N PRO A 541 24.42 8.00 33.80
CA PRO A 541 25.79 7.74 34.25
C PRO A 541 26.69 8.98 34.17
N GLU A 542 27.71 9.06 35.04
CA GLU A 542 28.59 10.25 35.16
C GLU A 542 29.26 10.69 33.84
N TRP A 543 29.55 9.76 32.91
CA TRP A 543 30.13 10.10 31.61
C TRP A 543 29.22 11.03 30.77
N THR A 544 27.91 10.95 30.97
CA THR A 544 26.94 11.75 30.23
C THR A 544 27.08 13.25 30.51
N HIS A 545 27.56 13.66 31.69
CA HIS A 545 27.71 15.07 32.08
C HIS A 545 28.53 15.89 31.09
N LYS A 546 29.47 15.26 30.35
CA LYS A 546 30.32 15.95 29.37
C LYS A 546 29.60 16.27 28.06
N VAL A 547 28.57 15.51 27.69
CA VAL A 547 28.00 15.51 26.31
C VAL A 547 26.46 15.59 26.27
N TRP A 548 25.77 15.30 27.37
CA TRP A 548 24.31 15.32 27.49
C TRP A 548 23.79 16.63 28.11
N PRO A 549 22.66 17.18 27.64
CA PRO A 549 21.94 16.80 26.43
C PRO A 549 22.48 17.48 25.17
N GLN A 550 23.19 18.62 25.30
CA GLN A 550 23.39 19.56 24.20
C GLN A 550 24.21 18.98 23.03
N THR A 551 25.38 18.41 23.29
CA THR A 551 26.27 17.90 22.23
C THR A 551 25.67 16.68 21.54
N ILE A 552 25.10 15.74 22.29
CA ILE A 552 24.40 14.58 21.72
C ILE A 552 23.20 15.04 20.88
N LYS A 553 22.40 15.99 21.38
CA LYS A 553 21.25 16.53 20.66
C LYS A 553 21.66 17.23 19.36
N GLU A 554 22.74 18.00 19.36
CA GLU A 554 23.27 18.66 18.16
C GLU A 554 23.62 17.64 17.07
N MET A 555 24.31 16.56 17.43
CA MET A 555 24.66 15.47 16.50
C MET A 555 23.42 14.69 16.05
N ALA A 556 22.47 14.43 16.95
CA ALA A 556 21.20 13.78 16.63
C ALA A 556 20.37 14.58 15.61
N LEU A 557 20.40 15.92 15.66
CA LEU A 557 19.71 16.78 14.69
C LEU A 557 20.28 16.65 13.27
N LYS A 558 21.56 16.32 13.12
CA LYS A 558 22.20 16.13 11.80
C LYS A 558 21.54 14.99 11.03
N GLU A 559 21.04 13.97 11.71
CA GLU A 559 20.34 12.85 11.07
C GLU A 559 19.07 13.32 10.33
N TYR A 560 18.25 14.19 10.92
CA TYR A 560 17.07 14.72 10.22
C TYR A 560 17.45 15.58 9.01
N LEU A 561 18.54 16.35 9.13
CA LEU A 561 19.05 17.17 8.03
C LEU A 561 19.54 16.30 6.87
N LEU A 562 20.24 15.21 7.20
CA LEU A 562 20.79 14.22 6.27
C LEU A 562 19.69 13.46 5.54
N GLN A 563 18.70 12.93 6.28
CA GLN A 563 17.56 12.20 5.72
C GLN A 563 16.69 13.03 4.77
N THR A 564 16.88 14.35 4.74
CA THR A 564 16.13 15.30 3.91
C THR A 564 17.04 16.26 3.15
N SER A 565 18.31 15.91 2.95
CA SER A 565 19.29 16.85 2.40
C SER A 565 19.06 17.12 0.90
N THR A 566 18.61 16.12 0.15
CA THR A 566 18.34 16.23 -1.29
C THR A 566 16.85 16.34 -1.59
N THR A 567 16.50 16.87 -2.77
CA THR A 567 15.12 16.91 -3.26
C THR A 567 14.50 15.52 -3.35
N ASN A 568 15.26 14.52 -3.80
CA ASN A 568 14.80 13.12 -3.86
C ASN A 568 14.48 12.59 -2.46
N LEU A 569 15.36 12.79 -1.48
CA LEU A 569 15.12 12.38 -0.11
C LEU A 569 13.87 13.05 0.49
N ARG A 570 13.65 14.34 0.25
CA ARG A 570 12.40 15.04 0.65
C ARG A 570 11.16 14.48 -0.07
N ARG A 571 11.27 14.19 -1.36
CA ARG A 571 10.21 13.58 -2.18
C ARG A 571 9.79 12.21 -1.62
N ILE A 572 10.73 11.37 -1.16
CA ILE A 572 10.39 10.06 -0.56
C ILE A 572 9.85 10.22 0.88
N THR A 573 10.47 11.07 1.70
CA THR A 573 10.18 11.17 3.14
C THR A 573 8.87 11.86 3.47
N SER A 574 8.43 12.83 2.67
CA SER A 574 7.18 13.56 2.93
C SER A 574 6.34 13.84 1.68
N GLY A 575 6.87 13.58 0.49
CA GLY A 575 6.14 13.82 -0.77
C GLY A 575 4.85 13.00 -0.91
N TYR A 576 4.85 11.73 -0.52
CA TYR A 576 3.63 10.89 -0.52
C TYR A 576 2.56 11.42 0.45
N PHE A 577 2.97 11.99 1.59
CA PHE A 577 2.04 12.62 2.54
C PHE A 577 1.43 13.89 1.97
N ILE A 578 2.24 14.76 1.36
CA ILE A 578 1.76 15.97 0.68
C ILE A 578 0.82 15.61 -0.48
N GLN A 579 1.16 14.59 -1.28
CA GLN A 579 0.30 14.11 -2.36
C GLN A 579 -1.06 13.62 -1.83
N LYS A 580 -1.09 12.93 -0.68
CA LYS A 580 -2.34 12.54 -0.02
C LYS A 580 -3.19 13.77 0.34
N ILE A 581 -2.59 14.78 0.96
CA ILE A 581 -3.27 16.03 1.34
C ILE A 581 -3.84 16.75 0.12
N ILE A 582 -3.06 16.87 -0.96
CA ILE A 582 -3.50 17.50 -2.21
C ILE A 582 -4.70 16.73 -2.78
N ASN A 583 -4.62 15.41 -2.89
CA ASN A 583 -5.69 14.58 -3.43
C ASN A 583 -6.98 14.70 -2.60
N ASP A 584 -6.89 14.62 -1.27
CA ASP A 584 -8.05 14.76 -0.39
C ASP A 584 -8.68 16.15 -0.50
N THR A 585 -7.85 17.18 -0.63
CA THR A 585 -8.29 18.58 -0.80
C THR A 585 -9.03 18.76 -2.12
N ILE A 586 -8.50 18.23 -3.22
CA ILE A 586 -9.16 18.27 -4.55
C ILE A 586 -10.50 17.54 -4.49
N VAL A 587 -10.55 16.35 -3.89
CA VAL A 587 -11.81 15.60 -3.70
C VAL A 587 -12.82 16.46 -2.92
N LYS A 588 -12.38 17.12 -1.83
CA LYS A 588 -13.24 17.98 -1.02
C LYS A 588 -13.75 19.20 -1.79
N MET A 589 -12.88 19.87 -2.54
CA MET A 589 -13.23 21.03 -3.38
C MET A 589 -14.27 20.68 -4.46
N ASN A 590 -14.19 19.47 -5.00
CA ASN A 590 -15.12 18.97 -6.02
C ASN A 590 -16.43 18.41 -5.42
N GLY A 591 -16.71 18.65 -4.13
CA GLY A 591 -17.92 18.17 -3.46
C GLY A 591 -17.88 16.69 -3.04
N GLY A 592 -16.76 16.00 -3.25
CA GLY A 592 -16.54 14.66 -2.75
C GLY A 592 -16.34 14.63 -1.23
N SER A 593 -16.73 13.52 -0.60
CA SER A 593 -16.63 13.33 0.86
C SER A 593 -17.23 14.49 1.69
N PRO A 594 -18.49 14.89 1.44
CA PRO A 594 -19.09 16.08 2.07
C PRO A 594 -19.08 16.00 3.60
N GLY A 595 -19.27 14.81 4.18
CA GLY A 595 -19.21 14.57 5.62
C GLY A 595 -17.82 14.61 6.26
N LYS A 596 -16.75 14.41 5.49
CA LYS A 596 -15.37 14.32 6.01
C LYS A 596 -14.81 15.69 6.38
N LYS A 597 -14.36 15.84 7.63
CA LYS A 597 -13.87 17.10 8.18
C LYS A 597 -12.43 17.02 8.67
N MET A 598 -11.96 15.83 9.06
CA MET A 598 -10.64 15.68 9.64
C MET A 598 -9.96 14.37 9.21
N TYR A 599 -8.66 14.45 8.93
CA TYR A 599 -7.76 13.30 8.82
C TYR A 599 -6.73 13.36 9.95
N LEU A 600 -6.61 12.27 10.71
CA LEU A 600 -5.63 12.12 11.79
C LEU A 600 -4.57 11.09 11.40
N TYR A 601 -3.30 11.45 11.55
CA TYR A 601 -2.14 10.62 11.25
C TYR A 601 -1.24 10.53 12.48
N SER A 602 -1.20 9.37 13.13
CA SER A 602 -0.28 9.11 14.23
C SER A 602 1.01 8.46 13.73
N GLY A 603 2.13 9.15 13.93
CA GLY A 603 3.44 8.72 13.48
C GLY A 603 4.54 9.03 14.50
N HIS A 604 5.72 9.37 13.98
CA HIS A 604 6.94 9.53 14.74
C HIS A 604 7.50 10.95 14.60
N GLU A 605 8.49 11.29 15.42
CA GLU A 605 9.19 12.58 15.33
C GLU A 605 9.78 12.83 13.96
N LEU A 606 10.32 11.79 13.31
CA LEU A 606 10.87 11.92 11.97
C LEU A 606 9.81 12.43 10.98
N ASN A 607 8.54 12.02 11.12
CA ASN A 607 7.48 12.48 10.22
C ASN A 607 7.23 13.99 10.37
N ILE A 608 7.26 14.50 11.61
CA ILE A 608 7.14 15.93 11.89
C ILE A 608 8.35 16.69 11.37
N ALA A 609 9.56 16.21 11.69
CA ALA A 609 10.80 16.86 11.25
C ALA A 609 10.92 16.89 9.72
N HIS A 610 10.63 15.78 9.04
CA HIS A 610 10.67 15.67 7.58
C HIS A 610 9.64 16.58 6.91
N LEU A 611 8.42 16.65 7.45
CA LEU A 611 7.40 17.55 6.94
C LEU A 611 7.83 19.02 7.10
N LEU A 612 8.30 19.42 8.28
CA LEU A 612 8.78 20.79 8.50
C LEU A 612 10.00 21.13 7.63
N ARG A 613 10.87 20.15 7.35
CA ARG A 613 12.01 20.29 6.43
C ARG A 613 11.57 20.50 4.98
N LEU A 614 10.55 19.76 4.54
CA LEU A 614 9.96 19.93 3.21
C LEU A 614 9.27 21.29 3.07
N LEU A 615 8.58 21.73 4.12
CA LEU A 615 7.90 23.03 4.17
C LEU A 615 8.83 24.22 4.48
N GLU A 616 10.13 23.99 4.61
CA GLU A 616 11.14 25.02 4.94
C GLU A 616 10.87 25.78 6.25
N ASN A 617 10.31 25.10 7.26
CA ASN A 617 9.94 25.64 8.58
C ASN A 617 10.58 24.85 9.74
N PHE A 618 11.84 24.40 9.55
CA PHE A 618 12.59 23.61 10.54
C PHE A 618 13.79 24.37 11.13
N ASP A 619 13.80 25.70 11.07
CA ASP A 619 14.87 26.56 11.60
C ASP A 619 14.35 27.39 12.80
N PRO A 620 14.98 27.36 13.98
CA PRO A 620 16.12 26.51 14.36
C PRO A 620 15.75 25.00 14.44
N PRO A 621 16.65 24.09 14.02
CA PRO A 621 16.40 22.65 14.11
C PRO A 621 16.19 22.18 15.54
N GLN A 622 15.14 21.40 15.75
CA GLN A 622 14.82 20.82 17.04
C GLN A 622 14.22 19.43 16.89
N VAL A 623 14.53 18.54 17.83
CA VAL A 623 13.89 17.22 17.90
C VAL A 623 12.42 17.47 18.27
N PRO A 624 11.44 17.07 17.44
CA PRO A 624 10.03 17.25 17.76
C PRO A 624 9.68 16.58 19.10
N LYS A 625 9.05 17.30 20.02
CA LYS A 625 8.68 16.79 21.35
C LYS A 625 7.57 15.74 21.24
N TYR A 626 7.40 14.93 22.28
CA TYR A 626 6.27 13.98 22.37
C TYR A 626 4.92 14.71 22.25
N GLY A 627 4.02 14.15 21.45
CA GLY A 627 2.75 14.77 21.09
C GLY A 627 2.85 16.04 20.24
N ALA A 628 4.02 16.37 19.67
CA ALA A 628 4.12 17.49 18.72
C ALA A 628 3.28 17.19 17.48
N TYR A 629 2.64 18.21 16.92
CA TYR A 629 1.73 18.03 15.79
C TYR A 629 1.76 19.19 14.79
N VAL A 630 1.48 18.86 13.53
CA VAL A 630 1.28 19.82 12.44
C VAL A 630 -0.16 19.69 11.94
N THR A 631 -0.88 20.80 11.88
CA THR A 631 -2.22 20.87 11.28
C THR A 631 -2.17 21.62 9.96
N LEU A 632 -2.70 21.04 8.90
CA LEU A 632 -2.95 21.72 7.62
C LEU A 632 -4.46 21.95 7.50
N GLU A 633 -4.87 23.21 7.64
CA GLU A 633 -6.25 23.67 7.60
C GLU A 633 -6.58 24.18 6.19
N ILE A 634 -7.54 23.55 5.52
CA ILE A 634 -8.03 23.96 4.20
C ILE A 634 -9.21 24.91 4.43
N HIS A 635 -9.10 26.13 3.90
CA HIS A 635 -10.14 27.14 3.98
C HIS A 635 -10.62 27.58 2.59
N LYS A 636 -11.87 28.05 2.52
CA LYS A 636 -12.40 28.88 1.45
C LYS A 636 -12.64 30.29 1.99
N ILE A 637 -11.80 31.25 1.57
CA ILE A 637 -11.86 32.65 2.01
C ILE A 637 -12.03 33.52 0.76
N ASN A 638 -13.08 34.35 0.72
CA ASN A 638 -13.40 35.21 -0.43
C ASN A 638 -13.36 34.44 -1.76
N GLU A 639 -14.10 33.32 -1.84
CA GLU A 639 -14.13 32.39 -2.98
C GLU A 639 -12.80 31.72 -3.36
N THR A 640 -11.72 31.95 -2.61
CA THR A 640 -10.41 31.35 -2.87
C THR A 640 -10.14 30.21 -1.89
N TYR A 641 -9.80 29.03 -2.42
CA TYR A 641 -9.33 27.92 -1.61
C TYR A 641 -7.84 28.10 -1.26
N GLY A 642 -7.47 27.78 -0.02
CA GLY A 642 -6.08 27.85 0.41
C GLY A 642 -5.84 27.17 1.74
N ILE A 643 -4.57 27.09 2.12
CA ILE A 643 -4.09 26.30 3.26
C ILE A 643 -3.47 27.24 4.30
N LYS A 644 -3.78 26.98 5.58
CA LYS A 644 -3.04 27.50 6.75
C LYS A 644 -2.38 26.33 7.47
N ILE A 645 -1.13 26.51 7.88
CA ILE A 645 -0.35 25.44 8.53
C ILE A 645 0.00 25.88 9.93
N TYR A 646 -0.27 25.04 10.94
CA TYR A 646 0.13 25.29 12.32
C TYR A 646 1.01 24.18 12.83
N HIS A 647 1.97 24.53 13.68
CA HIS A 647 2.85 23.58 14.35
C HIS A 647 2.82 23.81 15.86
N GLU A 648 2.58 22.74 16.61
CA GLU A 648 2.66 22.73 18.06
C GLU A 648 3.82 21.85 18.49
N ASN A 649 4.73 22.44 19.27
CA ASN A 649 5.89 21.76 19.85
C ASN A 649 6.07 22.07 21.36
N TYR A 650 5.04 22.62 22.00
CA TYR A 650 5.00 22.97 23.42
C TYR A 650 6.16 23.88 23.83
N THR A 651 6.42 24.90 23.01
CA THR A 651 7.36 25.99 23.27
C THR A 651 6.65 27.33 23.51
N ALA A 652 5.34 27.38 23.26
CA ALA A 652 4.47 28.53 23.47
C ALA A 652 3.07 28.08 23.93
N ASP A 653 2.21 29.02 24.32
CA ASP A 653 0.86 28.73 24.83
C ASP A 653 -0.14 28.23 23.76
N LYS A 654 0.18 28.42 22.47
CA LYS A 654 -0.69 28.09 21.33
C LYS A 654 0.13 27.58 20.14
N PRO A 655 -0.50 26.80 19.23
CA PRO A 655 0.14 26.36 18.00
C PRO A 655 0.60 27.55 17.15
N GLN A 656 1.83 27.47 16.65
CA GLN A 656 2.47 28.51 15.85
C GLN A 656 1.96 28.43 14.41
N LEU A 657 1.49 29.55 13.87
CA LEU A 657 1.10 29.67 12.45
C LEU A 657 2.37 29.78 11.59
N LEU A 658 2.56 28.82 10.70
CA LEU A 658 3.71 28.74 9.81
C LEU A 658 3.49 29.55 8.53
N LYS A 659 4.59 29.99 7.92
CA LYS A 659 4.62 30.69 6.64
C LYS A 659 5.44 29.88 5.66
N LEU A 660 4.87 29.53 4.51
CA LEU A 660 5.62 28.87 3.44
C LEU A 660 6.45 29.89 2.66
N PRO A 661 7.60 29.49 2.09
CA PRO A 661 8.34 30.33 1.15
C PRO A 661 7.40 30.85 0.05
N ASP A 662 7.56 32.12 -0.29
CA ASP A 662 6.74 32.84 -1.28
C ASP A 662 5.24 32.91 -0.99
N CYS A 663 4.73 32.42 0.14
CA CYS A 663 3.32 32.50 0.51
C CYS A 663 3.11 33.38 1.75
N ASP A 664 1.95 34.01 1.87
CA ASP A 664 1.49 34.54 3.16
C ASP A 664 1.04 33.39 4.08
N THR A 665 0.62 33.71 5.30
CA THR A 665 0.14 32.69 6.26
C THR A 665 -1.11 31.94 5.78
N PHE A 666 -1.85 32.50 4.82
CA PHE A 666 -2.82 31.80 3.98
C PHE A 666 -2.21 31.62 2.59
N CYS A 667 -1.93 30.38 2.20
CA CYS A 667 -1.33 30.06 0.91
C CYS A 667 -2.43 29.56 -0.05
N PRO A 668 -2.71 30.28 -1.17
CA PRO A 668 -3.68 29.83 -2.16
C PRO A 668 -3.36 28.41 -2.64
N PHE A 669 -4.38 27.58 -2.84
CA PHE A 669 -4.19 26.15 -3.09
C PHE A 669 -3.39 25.87 -4.36
N ASP A 670 -3.64 26.62 -5.44
CA ASP A 670 -2.88 26.49 -6.69
C ASP A 670 -1.40 26.81 -6.49
N LYS A 671 -1.11 27.86 -5.71
CA LYS A 671 0.27 28.23 -5.36
C LYS A 671 0.94 27.18 -4.49
N PHE A 672 0.21 26.61 -3.51
CA PHE A 672 0.70 25.49 -2.72
C PHE A 672 1.05 24.29 -3.62
N MET A 673 0.19 23.94 -4.59
CA MET A 673 0.48 22.86 -5.53
C MET A 673 1.76 23.14 -6.34
N THR A 674 1.94 24.35 -6.87
CA THR A 674 3.16 24.75 -7.59
C THR A 674 4.41 24.65 -6.71
N LEU A 675 4.35 25.09 -5.45
CA LEU A 675 5.48 24.99 -4.51
C LEU A 675 5.85 23.53 -4.20
N MET A 676 4.84 22.66 -4.10
CA MET A 676 5.01 21.26 -3.74
C MET A 676 5.34 20.34 -4.93
N GLU A 677 5.12 20.79 -6.17
CA GLU A 677 5.21 19.99 -7.40
C GLU A 677 6.50 19.17 -7.50
N LYS A 678 7.65 19.80 -7.24
CA LYS A 678 8.97 19.13 -7.28
C LYS A 678 9.15 18.03 -6.23
N TYR A 679 8.31 17.99 -5.20
CA TYR A 679 8.34 17.00 -4.12
C TYR A 679 7.23 15.95 -4.23
N ILE A 680 6.40 15.96 -5.28
CA ILE A 680 5.36 14.94 -5.46
C ILE A 680 5.98 13.70 -6.14
N PRO A 681 5.91 12.50 -5.52
CA PRO A 681 6.42 11.28 -6.11
C PRO A 681 5.46 10.72 -7.18
N SER A 682 6.02 10.10 -8.22
CA SER A 682 5.28 9.19 -9.09
C SER A 682 4.98 7.88 -8.34
N ALA A 683 4.02 7.10 -8.84
CA ALA A 683 3.63 5.82 -8.22
C ALA A 683 4.82 4.88 -8.00
N ASP A 684 5.80 4.92 -8.91
CA ASP A 684 6.95 4.03 -8.95
C ASP A 684 8.25 4.70 -8.46
N PHE A 685 8.21 5.94 -7.97
CA PHE A 685 9.43 6.66 -7.50
C PHE A 685 10.20 5.89 -6.42
N CYS A 686 9.50 5.01 -5.71
CA CYS A 686 10.09 4.15 -4.70
C CYS A 686 10.83 2.92 -5.25
N TYR A 687 10.43 2.45 -6.42
CA TYR A 687 10.92 1.26 -7.11
C TYR A 687 11.56 1.72 -8.43
N GLN A 688 12.80 2.16 -8.38
CA GLN A 688 13.48 2.65 -9.59
C GLN A 688 13.68 1.48 -10.58
N HIS A 689 13.39 1.77 -11.84
CA HIS A 689 13.62 1.00 -13.06
C HIS A 689 12.60 -0.12 -13.41
N GLY A 690 12.20 -0.12 -14.68
CA GLY A 690 11.32 -1.12 -15.29
C GLY A 690 12.05 -2.44 -15.38
N ASN A 691 11.68 -3.32 -14.47
CA ASN A 691 12.50 -4.44 -14.08
C ASN A 691 12.41 -5.55 -15.15
N ARG A 692 13.53 -5.83 -15.83
CA ARG A 692 13.72 -6.96 -16.77
C ARG A 692 14.90 -7.81 -16.30
N THR A 693 15.10 -8.95 -16.93
CA THR A 693 16.29 -9.79 -16.75
C THR A 693 17.38 -9.43 -17.78
N VAL A 694 18.62 -9.85 -17.54
CA VAL A 694 19.76 -9.62 -18.44
C VAL A 694 19.44 -10.18 -19.84
N ASN A 695 19.75 -9.45 -20.90
CA ASN A 695 19.29 -9.74 -22.27
C ASN A 695 19.93 -11.01 -22.85
N GLY A 696 21.22 -11.19 -22.62
CA GLY A 696 22.01 -12.26 -23.23
C GLY A 696 23.50 -12.16 -22.89
N PRO A 697 24.35 -12.99 -23.51
CA PRO A 697 25.80 -13.02 -23.28
C PRO A 697 26.50 -11.69 -23.51
N GLU A 698 25.91 -10.77 -24.26
CA GLU A 698 26.43 -9.43 -24.53
C GLU A 698 26.34 -8.48 -23.33
N GLU A 699 25.37 -8.68 -22.45
CA GLU A 699 25.22 -7.93 -21.19
C GLU A 699 25.88 -8.67 -20.02
N LEU A 700 26.24 -9.95 -20.19
CA LEU A 700 27.06 -10.72 -19.26
C LEU A 700 28.54 -10.60 -19.64
N TYR A 701 29.43 -10.99 -18.73
CA TYR A 701 30.87 -11.00 -18.99
C TYR A 701 31.53 -12.34 -18.63
N PRO A 702 32.69 -12.67 -19.22
CA PRO A 702 33.35 -13.97 -19.01
C PRO A 702 33.61 -14.33 -17.54
N TYR A 703 33.88 -13.33 -16.69
CA TYR A 703 34.13 -13.52 -15.25
C TYR A 703 32.92 -13.18 -14.38
N ASP A 704 31.72 -13.12 -14.97
CA ASP A 704 30.49 -12.84 -14.26
C ASP A 704 30.10 -14.02 -13.35
N PRO A 705 29.94 -13.81 -12.03
CA PRO A 705 29.54 -14.88 -11.11
C PRO A 705 28.14 -15.44 -11.41
N TYR A 706 27.31 -14.72 -12.16
CA TYR A 706 25.93 -15.08 -12.49
C TYR A 706 25.76 -15.48 -13.97
N VAL A 707 26.86 -15.73 -14.69
CA VAL A 707 26.83 -16.09 -16.12
C VAL A 707 25.95 -17.30 -16.45
N ASN A 708 25.74 -18.20 -15.50
CA ASN A 708 24.92 -19.41 -15.65
C ASN A 708 23.49 -19.26 -15.11
N GLU A 709 23.11 -18.08 -14.63
CA GLU A 709 21.78 -17.84 -14.08
C GLU A 709 20.71 -17.81 -15.17
N THR A 710 19.60 -18.51 -14.92
CA THR A 710 18.52 -18.65 -15.90
C THR A 710 17.40 -17.61 -15.71
N TYR A 711 17.47 -16.86 -14.61
CA TYR A 711 16.45 -15.87 -14.22
C TYR A 711 15.02 -16.44 -14.20
N PHE A 712 14.88 -17.66 -13.67
CA PHE A 712 13.58 -18.33 -13.53
C PHE A 712 12.63 -17.51 -12.64
N PRO A 713 11.33 -17.34 -13.01
CA PRO A 713 10.62 -17.99 -14.12
C PRO A 713 10.55 -17.17 -15.42
N PHE A 714 11.29 -16.07 -15.56
CA PHE A 714 11.12 -15.14 -16.68
C PHE A 714 12.00 -15.49 -17.89
N GLY A 715 13.21 -16.01 -17.66
CA GLY A 715 14.21 -16.20 -18.72
C GLY A 715 14.95 -14.90 -19.07
N LEU A 716 15.98 -14.98 -19.91
CA LEU A 716 16.82 -13.83 -20.30
C LEU A 716 16.07 -12.81 -21.18
N GLY A 717 16.32 -11.52 -20.93
CA GLY A 717 15.81 -10.38 -21.70
C GLY A 717 14.31 -10.11 -21.58
N GLN A 718 13.64 -10.70 -20.57
CA GLN A 718 12.19 -10.62 -20.39
C GLN A 718 11.79 -9.73 -19.21
N LEU A 719 10.57 -9.18 -19.25
CA LEU A 719 10.03 -8.39 -18.15
C LEU A 719 9.82 -9.25 -16.89
N THR A 720 10.31 -8.77 -15.75
CA THR A 720 9.97 -9.34 -14.45
C THR A 720 8.57 -8.87 -14.03
N ASN A 721 8.04 -9.39 -12.92
CA ASN A 721 6.73 -8.95 -12.42
C ASN A 721 6.70 -7.44 -12.11
N ALA A 722 7.80 -6.87 -11.63
CA ALA A 722 7.89 -5.44 -11.39
C ALA A 722 7.86 -4.64 -12.71
N GLY A 723 8.57 -5.11 -13.75
CA GLY A 723 8.48 -4.51 -15.09
C GLY A 723 7.07 -4.58 -15.66
N LYS A 724 6.40 -5.73 -15.53
CA LYS A 724 5.02 -5.90 -16.01
C LYS A 724 4.03 -4.95 -15.32
N MET A 725 4.14 -4.81 -14.00
CA MET A 725 3.30 -3.89 -13.23
C MET A 725 3.54 -2.43 -13.63
N LYS A 726 4.79 -2.06 -13.94
CA LYS A 726 5.17 -0.72 -14.38
C LYS A 726 4.52 -0.36 -15.71
N GLU A 727 4.62 -1.22 -16.72
CA GLU A 727 4.02 -0.96 -18.04
C GLU A 727 2.49 -0.83 -17.95
N TYR A 728 1.86 -1.67 -17.14
CA TYR A 728 0.43 -1.55 -16.84
C TYR A 728 0.07 -0.24 -16.11
N SER A 729 0.95 0.25 -15.23
CA SER A 729 0.76 1.52 -14.50
C SER A 729 0.80 2.73 -15.46
N ILE A 730 1.70 2.71 -16.45
CA ILE A 730 1.80 3.71 -17.52
C ILE A 730 0.50 3.77 -18.31
N GLY A 731 -0.04 2.61 -18.72
CA GLY A 731 -1.35 2.52 -19.37
C GLY A 731 -2.47 3.19 -18.57
N LYS A 732 -2.54 2.91 -17.26
CA LYS A 732 -3.52 3.55 -16.36
C LYS A 732 -3.30 5.06 -16.21
N ALA A 733 -2.05 5.52 -16.19
CA ALA A 733 -1.73 6.94 -16.10
C ALA A 733 -2.17 7.68 -17.37
N LEU A 734 -1.87 7.12 -18.54
CA LEU A 734 -2.35 7.63 -19.83
C LEU A 734 -3.89 7.61 -19.89
N ARG A 735 -4.53 6.55 -19.40
CA ARG A 735 -6.00 6.49 -19.29
C ARG A 735 -6.55 7.61 -18.44
N ARG A 736 -6.00 7.85 -17.26
CA ARG A 736 -6.45 8.96 -16.39
C ARG A 736 -6.28 10.32 -17.07
N ARG A 737 -5.16 10.53 -17.77
CA ARG A 737 -4.85 11.79 -18.46
C ARG A 737 -5.76 12.04 -19.66
N TYR A 738 -6.05 11.01 -20.45
CA TYR A 738 -6.76 11.14 -21.74
C TYR A 738 -8.15 10.49 -21.76
N ASN A 739 -8.74 10.16 -20.61
CA ASN A 739 -10.02 9.43 -20.53
C ASN A 739 -11.12 10.07 -21.37
N THR A 740 -11.33 11.38 -21.19
CA THR A 740 -12.36 12.15 -21.91
C THR A 740 -12.06 12.23 -23.41
N PHE A 741 -10.78 12.31 -23.78
CA PHE A 741 -10.36 12.42 -25.17
C PHE A 741 -10.52 11.08 -25.91
N LEU A 742 -10.12 9.97 -25.30
CA LEU A 742 -10.17 8.64 -25.92
C LEU A 742 -11.60 8.08 -25.94
N GLY A 743 -12.37 8.30 -24.88
CA GLY A 743 -13.70 7.72 -24.68
C GLY A 743 -13.66 6.42 -23.85
N PRO A 744 -14.83 5.91 -23.42
CA PRO A 744 -14.91 4.80 -22.47
C PRO A 744 -14.43 3.45 -23.03
N TYR A 745 -14.69 3.18 -24.30
CA TYR A 745 -14.42 1.87 -24.94
C TYR A 745 -13.18 1.88 -25.81
N TYR A 746 -12.66 0.68 -26.07
CA TYR A 746 -11.66 0.48 -27.12
C TYR A 746 -12.35 0.42 -28.49
N TYR A 747 -11.80 1.18 -29.45
CA TYR A 747 -12.18 1.06 -30.87
C TYR A 747 -10.92 0.93 -31.73
N PRO A 748 -10.85 -0.02 -32.68
CA PRO A 748 -9.67 -0.18 -33.53
C PRO A 748 -9.28 1.09 -34.31
N GLN A 749 -10.24 1.97 -34.61
CA GLN A 749 -9.98 3.20 -35.36
C GLN A 749 -9.30 4.30 -34.53
N ILE A 750 -9.31 4.23 -33.19
CA ILE A 750 -8.83 5.33 -32.33
C ILE A 750 -7.36 5.18 -31.90
N VAL A 751 -6.79 3.99 -31.95
CA VAL A 751 -5.40 3.72 -31.51
C VAL A 751 -4.62 3.01 -32.58
N ASP A 752 -3.40 3.47 -32.87
CA ASP A 752 -2.38 2.73 -33.61
C ASP A 752 -1.28 2.33 -32.65
N SER A 753 -0.77 1.12 -32.78
CA SER A 753 0.29 0.66 -31.90
C SER A 753 1.34 -0.13 -32.67
N LEU A 754 2.61 0.20 -32.45
CA LEU A 754 3.77 -0.38 -33.10
C LEU A 754 4.82 -0.73 -32.04
N SER A 755 5.34 -1.96 -32.08
CA SER A 755 6.43 -2.42 -31.22
C SER A 755 7.65 -2.79 -32.07
N THR A 756 8.84 -2.75 -31.48
CA THR A 756 10.01 -3.47 -32.05
C THR A 756 9.80 -4.99 -31.99
N ASP A 757 10.61 -5.75 -32.74
CA ASP A 757 10.54 -7.21 -32.80
C ASP A 757 11.14 -7.93 -31.57
N TYR A 758 11.15 -7.29 -30.40
CA TYR A 758 11.62 -7.89 -29.15
C TYR A 758 10.45 -8.31 -28.27
N ASN A 759 10.49 -9.51 -27.69
CA ASN A 759 9.38 -10.00 -26.85
C ASN A 759 9.04 -9.07 -25.68
N ARG A 760 10.05 -8.44 -25.06
CA ARG A 760 9.84 -7.48 -23.96
C ARG A 760 9.08 -6.23 -24.39
N THR A 761 9.37 -5.66 -25.55
CA THR A 761 8.70 -4.43 -26.02
C THR A 761 7.26 -4.73 -26.44
N LYS A 762 7.03 -5.91 -27.02
CA LYS A 762 5.70 -6.45 -27.31
C LYS A 762 4.86 -6.61 -26.04
N MET A 763 5.42 -7.26 -25.02
CA MET A 763 4.77 -7.40 -23.71
C MET A 763 4.50 -6.04 -23.04
N SER A 764 5.46 -5.11 -23.08
CA SER A 764 5.27 -3.75 -22.55
C SER A 764 4.08 -3.06 -23.21
N LEU A 765 3.98 -3.12 -24.54
CA LEU A 765 2.90 -2.50 -25.29
C LEU A 765 1.53 -3.10 -24.94
N GLU A 766 1.44 -4.43 -24.83
CA GLU A 766 0.22 -5.13 -24.41
C GLU A 766 -0.24 -4.70 -23.02
N LEU A 767 0.69 -4.52 -22.08
CA LEU A 767 0.39 -4.08 -20.72
C LEU A 767 -0.03 -2.61 -20.65
N VAL A 768 0.62 -1.73 -21.42
CA VAL A 768 0.20 -0.33 -21.58
C VAL A 768 -1.21 -0.28 -22.16
N LEU A 769 -1.50 -1.04 -23.22
CA LEU A 769 -2.83 -1.13 -23.83
C LEU A 769 -3.88 -1.67 -22.84
N ALA A 770 -3.53 -2.69 -22.05
CA ALA A 770 -4.39 -3.23 -21.01
C ALA A 770 -4.76 -2.19 -19.93
N GLY A 771 -3.80 -1.36 -19.51
CA GLY A 771 -4.04 -0.27 -18.56
C GLY A 771 -4.81 0.90 -19.20
N LEU A 772 -4.60 1.12 -20.49
CA LEU A 772 -5.21 2.21 -21.26
C LEU A 772 -6.68 1.94 -21.60
N PHE A 773 -7.02 0.67 -21.88
CA PHE A 773 -8.35 0.24 -22.32
C PHE A 773 -8.85 -1.00 -21.52
N PRO A 774 -9.07 -0.84 -20.20
CA PRO A 774 -9.67 -1.91 -19.41
C PRO A 774 -11.08 -2.24 -19.94
N PRO A 775 -11.46 -3.53 -20.02
CA PRO A 775 -12.76 -3.91 -20.59
C PRO A 775 -13.92 -3.40 -19.73
N HIS A 776 -14.90 -2.76 -20.36
CA HIS A 776 -16.18 -2.43 -19.74
C HIS A 776 -17.09 -3.66 -19.66
N ARG A 777 -18.22 -3.56 -18.94
CA ARG A 777 -19.10 -4.69 -18.61
C ARG A 777 -19.48 -5.53 -19.83
N GLU A 778 -19.69 -4.90 -20.97
CA GLU A 778 -20.05 -5.54 -22.25
C GLU A 778 -18.84 -6.14 -22.99
N GLU A 779 -17.62 -5.69 -22.71
CA GLU A 779 -16.35 -6.17 -23.29
C GLU A 779 -15.70 -7.29 -22.46
N ILE A 780 -16.18 -7.53 -21.24
CA ILE A 780 -15.68 -8.63 -20.38
C ILE A 780 -16.16 -9.96 -20.95
N TRP A 781 -15.30 -10.60 -21.72
CA TRP A 781 -15.49 -11.96 -22.24
C TRP A 781 -15.13 -13.04 -21.21
N ASN A 782 -14.32 -12.70 -20.19
CA ASN A 782 -13.94 -13.59 -19.10
C ASN A 782 -13.87 -12.83 -17.77
N GLN A 783 -14.69 -13.24 -16.80
CA GLN A 783 -14.78 -12.57 -15.49
C GLN A 783 -13.55 -12.80 -14.60
N GLU A 784 -12.74 -13.82 -14.89
CA GLU A 784 -11.49 -14.11 -14.16
C GLU A 784 -10.27 -13.41 -14.78
N LEU A 785 -10.43 -12.81 -15.97
CA LEU A 785 -9.38 -12.13 -16.70
C LEU A 785 -9.91 -10.81 -17.24
N LEU A 786 -9.78 -9.75 -16.45
CA LEU A 786 -10.20 -8.38 -16.79
C LEU A 786 -9.25 -7.71 -17.78
N TRP A 787 -9.09 -8.37 -18.93
CA TRP A 787 -8.23 -7.99 -20.03
C TRP A 787 -8.92 -8.33 -21.35
N GLN A 788 -8.69 -7.51 -22.37
CA GLN A 788 -9.13 -7.78 -23.73
C GLN A 788 -7.96 -7.68 -24.69
N PRO A 789 -7.88 -8.56 -25.71
CA PRO A 789 -6.83 -8.49 -26.70
C PRO A 789 -6.97 -7.22 -27.54
N ILE A 790 -5.91 -6.42 -27.59
CA ILE A 790 -5.80 -5.24 -28.44
C ILE A 790 -4.64 -5.47 -29.40
N PRO A 791 -4.88 -5.49 -30.73
CA PRO A 791 -3.84 -5.72 -31.71
C PRO A 791 -2.82 -4.58 -31.75
N TYR A 792 -1.56 -4.94 -31.92
CA TYR A 792 -0.45 -4.05 -32.27
C TYR A 792 0.34 -4.64 -33.44
N ASN A 793 1.10 -3.79 -34.11
CA ASN A 793 1.95 -4.17 -35.24
C ASN A 793 3.42 -4.20 -34.81
N TYR A 794 4.26 -4.89 -35.58
CA TYR A 794 5.72 -4.79 -35.51
C TYR A 794 6.30 -5.12 -36.89
N PHE A 795 7.51 -4.63 -37.16
CA PHE A 795 8.29 -5.07 -38.31
C PHE A 795 9.37 -6.05 -37.83
N PRO A 796 9.77 -7.03 -38.65
CA PRO A 796 10.95 -7.85 -38.35
C PRO A 796 12.16 -6.94 -38.08
N ALA A 797 13.01 -7.29 -37.11
CA ALA A 797 14.11 -6.42 -36.67
C ALA A 797 15.00 -5.91 -37.83
N SER A 798 15.29 -6.76 -38.82
CA SER A 798 16.09 -6.40 -40.00
C SER A 798 15.40 -5.44 -40.99
N GLN A 799 14.11 -5.21 -40.83
CA GLN A 799 13.27 -4.37 -41.70
C GLN A 799 12.75 -3.12 -40.98
N ASP A 800 12.89 -3.04 -39.65
CA ASP A 800 12.36 -1.96 -38.84
C ASP A 800 13.26 -0.72 -38.89
N LYS A 801 13.10 0.08 -39.94
CA LYS A 801 13.80 1.36 -40.08
C LYS A 801 13.22 2.47 -39.19
N ILE A 802 12.07 2.24 -38.56
CA ILE A 802 11.36 3.26 -37.78
C ILE A 802 11.88 3.24 -36.34
N LEU A 803 11.89 2.07 -35.70
CA LEU A 803 12.26 1.93 -34.30
C LEU A 803 13.62 1.21 -34.10
N LEU A 804 14.19 0.59 -35.14
CA LEU A 804 15.51 -0.06 -35.09
C LEU A 804 16.45 0.42 -36.21
N GLY A 805 16.42 1.71 -36.54
CA GLY A 805 17.28 2.29 -37.58
C GLY A 805 18.79 2.04 -37.34
N VAL A 806 19.20 1.90 -36.09
CA VAL A 806 20.58 1.60 -35.66
C VAL A 806 21.05 0.19 -36.07
N THR A 807 20.16 -0.73 -36.45
CA THR A 807 20.56 -2.06 -36.94
C THR A 807 20.80 -2.08 -38.45
N CYS A 808 20.69 -0.93 -39.12
CA CYS A 808 20.95 -0.83 -40.56
C CYS A 808 22.45 -1.05 -40.84
N PRO A 809 22.84 -1.91 -41.81
CA PRO A 809 24.25 -2.13 -42.15
C PRO A 809 25.01 -0.83 -42.44
N HIS A 810 24.37 0.12 -43.12
CA HIS A 810 24.99 1.41 -43.42
C HIS A 810 25.16 2.29 -42.18
N TYR A 811 24.24 2.21 -41.20
CA TYR A 811 24.42 2.89 -39.92
C TYR A 811 25.64 2.34 -39.19
N LEU A 812 25.80 1.01 -39.16
CA LEU A 812 26.93 0.35 -38.52
C LEU A 812 28.27 0.76 -39.17
N GLU A 813 28.33 0.85 -40.50
CA GLU A 813 29.51 1.35 -41.22
C GLU A 813 29.85 2.80 -40.83
N LEU A 814 28.84 3.68 -40.75
CA LEU A 814 29.02 5.07 -40.33
C LEU A 814 29.45 5.18 -38.87
N TYR A 815 28.90 4.33 -38.00
CA TYR A 815 29.23 4.26 -36.60
C TYR A 815 30.70 3.82 -36.40
N ASP A 816 31.12 2.76 -37.09
CA ASP A 816 32.50 2.28 -37.03
C ASP A 816 33.49 3.35 -37.51
N LYS A 817 33.16 4.03 -38.61
CA LYS A 817 33.95 5.18 -39.11
C LYS A 817 34.02 6.32 -38.10
N GLN A 818 32.92 6.58 -37.38
CA GLN A 818 32.88 7.63 -36.36
C GLN A 818 33.72 7.26 -35.13
N ILE A 819 33.66 6.00 -34.69
CA ILE A 819 34.50 5.46 -33.61
C ILE A 819 35.99 5.56 -33.99
N GLU A 820 36.34 5.30 -35.25
CA GLU A 820 37.71 5.38 -35.76
C GLU A 820 38.22 6.82 -35.99
N SER A 821 37.37 7.85 -35.83
CA SER A 821 37.77 9.24 -36.03
C SER A 821 38.83 9.69 -35.01
N GLU A 822 39.76 10.55 -35.44
CA GLU A 822 40.85 11.05 -34.57
C GLU A 822 40.32 11.67 -33.27
N LYS A 823 39.18 12.36 -33.36
CA LYS A 823 38.49 12.97 -32.22
C LYS A 823 38.06 11.92 -31.19
N ILE A 824 37.30 10.90 -31.62
CA ILE A 824 36.79 9.89 -30.70
C ILE A 824 37.93 9.01 -30.17
N GLN A 825 38.93 8.69 -31.00
CA GLN A 825 40.13 7.98 -30.55
C GLN A 825 40.92 8.76 -29.48
N ALA A 826 41.02 10.09 -29.61
CA ALA A 826 41.64 10.94 -28.58
C ALA A 826 40.84 10.94 -27.27
N GLU A 827 39.50 10.97 -27.34
CA GLU A 827 38.62 10.87 -26.16
C GLU A 827 38.73 9.50 -25.49
N LEU A 828 38.67 8.40 -26.24
CA LEU A 828 38.82 7.03 -25.72
C LEU A 828 40.19 6.83 -25.05
N ALA A 829 41.25 7.45 -25.57
CA ALA A 829 42.58 7.39 -24.98
C ALA A 829 42.64 7.97 -23.55
N THR A 830 41.75 8.92 -23.20
CA THR A 830 41.67 9.47 -21.84
C THR A 830 41.15 8.46 -20.81
N TYR A 831 40.40 7.44 -21.27
CA TYR A 831 39.80 6.39 -20.41
C TYR A 831 40.57 5.06 -20.46
N LYS A 832 41.77 5.05 -21.06
CA LYS A 832 42.56 3.84 -21.28
C LYS A 832 42.80 3.02 -20.01
N GLU A 833 43.13 3.67 -18.89
CA GLU A 833 43.34 2.97 -17.62
C GLU A 833 42.06 2.34 -17.07
N THR A 834 40.93 3.07 -17.17
CA THR A 834 39.61 2.57 -16.78
C THR A 834 39.20 1.37 -17.62
N PHE A 835 39.36 1.42 -18.94
CA PHE A 835 39.06 0.31 -19.83
C PHE A 835 39.93 -0.91 -19.56
N GLN A 836 41.23 -0.71 -19.29
CA GLN A 836 42.13 -1.80 -18.89
C GLN A 836 41.73 -2.40 -17.54
N TYR A 837 41.31 -1.59 -16.58
CA TYR A 837 40.83 -2.07 -15.28
C TYR A 837 39.58 -2.92 -15.45
N ILE A 838 38.58 -2.43 -16.18
CA ILE A 838 37.34 -3.18 -16.44
C ILE A 838 37.67 -4.49 -17.16
N SER A 839 38.45 -4.44 -18.25
CA SER A 839 38.84 -5.62 -19.04
C SER A 839 39.50 -6.72 -18.20
N ARG A 840 40.40 -6.35 -17.27
CA ARG A 840 41.08 -7.31 -16.38
C ARG A 840 40.12 -8.03 -15.44
N HIS A 841 39.06 -7.35 -14.98
CA HIS A 841 38.15 -7.87 -13.97
C HIS A 841 36.90 -8.53 -14.56
N THR A 842 36.49 -8.13 -15.76
CA THR A 842 35.34 -8.73 -16.46
C THR A 842 35.76 -9.84 -17.41
N GLY A 843 37.01 -9.83 -17.89
CA GLY A 843 37.47 -10.69 -18.98
C GLY A 843 37.02 -10.20 -20.36
N LEU A 844 36.34 -9.06 -20.44
CA LEU A 844 35.96 -8.40 -21.70
C LEU A 844 37.16 -7.69 -22.32
N ASN A 845 37.13 -7.49 -23.63
CA ASN A 845 38.07 -6.60 -24.32
C ASN A 845 37.42 -5.21 -24.49
N VAL A 846 37.46 -4.40 -23.43
CA VAL A 846 36.83 -3.07 -23.41
C VAL A 846 37.75 -2.08 -24.14
N THR A 847 37.30 -1.58 -25.28
CA THR A 847 38.05 -0.61 -26.09
C THR A 847 37.23 0.61 -26.52
N LYS A 848 35.89 0.53 -26.44
CA LYS A 848 34.96 1.60 -26.82
C LYS A 848 33.81 1.76 -25.82
N TYR A 849 33.06 2.86 -25.92
CA TYR A 849 31.93 3.16 -25.03
C TYR A 849 30.84 2.09 -25.09
N LEU A 850 30.54 1.52 -26.26
CA LEU A 850 29.58 0.42 -26.44
C LEU A 850 29.89 -0.82 -25.58
N ASP A 851 31.16 -1.12 -25.32
CA ASP A 851 31.53 -2.26 -24.46
C ASP A 851 31.13 -2.01 -23.00
N VAL A 852 31.21 -0.74 -22.57
CA VAL A 852 30.77 -0.30 -21.24
C VAL A 852 29.25 -0.13 -21.17
N TYR A 853 28.62 0.24 -22.30
CA TYR A 853 27.16 0.32 -22.44
C TYR A 853 26.49 -1.00 -22.09
N ASN A 854 26.93 -2.11 -22.70
CA ASN A 854 26.32 -3.41 -22.42
C ASN A 854 26.60 -3.89 -20.99
N LEU A 855 27.81 -3.64 -20.48
CA LEU A 855 28.19 -3.97 -19.11
C LEU A 855 27.31 -3.24 -18.08
N PHE A 856 26.93 -1.98 -18.34
CA PHE A 856 26.02 -1.23 -17.48
C PHE A 856 24.69 -1.97 -17.30
N PHE A 857 24.08 -2.43 -18.40
CA PHE A 857 22.78 -3.10 -18.33
C PHE A 857 22.83 -4.46 -17.63
N GLY A 858 23.93 -5.20 -17.78
CA GLY A 858 24.19 -6.40 -16.99
C GLY A 858 24.20 -6.11 -15.50
N LEU A 859 25.12 -5.23 -15.06
CA LEU A 859 25.29 -4.89 -13.65
C LEU A 859 24.03 -4.25 -13.03
N ALA A 860 23.34 -3.38 -13.76
CA ALA A 860 22.08 -2.77 -13.32
C ALA A 860 21.04 -3.85 -13.03
N THR A 861 20.87 -4.77 -13.98
CA THR A 861 19.85 -5.81 -13.90
C THR A 861 20.16 -6.82 -12.79
N GLU A 862 21.43 -7.19 -12.60
CA GLU A 862 21.84 -8.07 -11.53
C GLU A 862 21.60 -7.46 -10.14
N GLU A 863 22.00 -6.20 -9.95
CA GLU A 863 21.73 -5.47 -8.71
C GLU A 863 20.23 -5.38 -8.42
N GLU A 864 19.41 -5.11 -9.44
CA GLU A 864 17.95 -5.07 -9.34
C GLU A 864 17.31 -6.42 -9.06
N TRP A 865 17.88 -7.50 -9.58
CA TRP A 865 17.46 -8.87 -9.31
C TRP A 865 17.77 -9.30 -7.86
N GLY A 866 18.59 -8.51 -7.16
CA GLY A 866 19.01 -8.77 -5.77
C GLY A 866 20.33 -9.52 -5.68
N PHE A 867 21.06 -9.63 -6.79
CA PHE A 867 22.40 -10.18 -6.78
C PHE A 867 23.40 -9.19 -6.19
N LYS A 868 24.42 -9.74 -5.55
CA LYS A 868 25.52 -8.94 -5.00
C LYS A 868 26.54 -8.74 -6.11
N LEU A 869 26.76 -7.49 -6.50
CA LEU A 869 27.78 -7.18 -7.50
C LEU A 869 29.19 -7.55 -7.01
N PRO A 870 30.09 -7.99 -7.91
CA PRO A 870 31.46 -8.37 -7.53
C PRO A 870 32.26 -7.21 -6.93
N GLU A 871 33.28 -7.52 -6.11
CA GLU A 871 34.04 -6.51 -5.39
C GLU A 871 34.74 -5.47 -6.28
N TRP A 872 35.12 -5.84 -7.50
CA TRP A 872 35.79 -4.94 -8.45
C TRP A 872 34.93 -3.71 -8.81
N THR A 873 33.60 -3.80 -8.67
CA THR A 873 32.66 -2.72 -9.04
C THR A 873 32.63 -1.58 -8.02
N ARG A 874 33.10 -1.76 -6.78
CA ARG A 874 32.95 -0.78 -5.67
C ARG A 874 33.51 0.62 -5.95
N GLY A 875 34.48 0.73 -6.86
CA GLY A 875 35.12 2.02 -7.21
C GLY A 875 34.63 2.65 -8.52
N TYR A 876 33.79 1.95 -9.30
CA TYR A 876 33.42 2.35 -10.67
C TYR A 876 31.90 2.31 -10.90
N TRP A 877 31.16 1.50 -10.14
CA TRP A 877 29.71 1.39 -10.20
C TRP A 877 29.03 2.28 -9.14
N PRO A 878 27.94 3.01 -9.48
CA PRO A 878 27.39 3.19 -10.83
C PRO A 878 28.05 4.35 -11.60
N GLU A 879 28.65 5.33 -10.92
CA GLU A 879 28.94 6.65 -11.50
C GLU A 879 29.85 6.64 -12.74
N ALA A 880 31.02 5.99 -12.66
CA ALA A 880 31.97 5.97 -13.78
C ALA A 880 31.42 5.17 -14.97
N ILE A 881 30.76 4.05 -14.69
CA ILE A 881 30.13 3.22 -15.72
C ILE A 881 28.98 3.99 -16.39
N VAL A 882 28.08 4.62 -15.63
CA VAL A 882 26.97 5.43 -16.17
C VAL A 882 27.49 6.57 -17.04
N ASN A 883 28.51 7.32 -16.59
CA ASN A 883 29.05 8.43 -17.37
C ASN A 883 29.62 7.98 -18.71
N LEU A 884 30.32 6.83 -18.75
CA LEU A 884 30.84 6.23 -19.97
C LEU A 884 29.73 5.69 -20.87
N THR A 885 28.70 5.06 -20.29
CA THR A 885 27.51 4.59 -21.01
C THR A 885 26.75 5.74 -21.68
N ILE A 886 26.66 6.91 -21.03
CA ILE A 886 26.02 8.10 -21.63
C ILE A 886 26.78 8.58 -22.87
N GLN A 887 28.11 8.49 -22.90
CA GLN A 887 28.90 8.90 -24.07
C GLN A 887 28.53 8.10 -25.32
N GLU A 888 28.10 6.84 -25.16
CA GLU A 888 27.66 6.01 -26.28
C GLU A 888 26.51 6.67 -27.05
N TYR A 889 25.52 7.28 -26.38
CA TYR A 889 24.41 7.96 -27.05
C TYR A 889 24.87 9.15 -27.90
N PHE A 890 25.92 9.85 -27.47
CA PHE A 890 26.49 10.97 -28.22
C PHE A 890 27.31 10.49 -29.41
N VAL A 891 28.07 9.41 -29.25
CA VAL A 891 28.82 8.81 -30.36
C VAL A 891 27.88 8.21 -31.40
N SER A 892 26.83 7.51 -30.96
CA SER A 892 25.82 6.88 -31.82
C SER A 892 24.95 7.88 -32.59
N THR A 893 25.00 9.16 -32.23
CA THR A 893 24.28 10.27 -32.90
C THR A 893 25.18 11.42 -33.34
N ALA A 894 26.50 11.20 -33.40
CA ALA A 894 27.49 12.27 -33.53
C ALA A 894 27.42 13.05 -34.86
N THR A 895 27.00 12.39 -35.95
CA THR A 895 26.86 13.00 -37.27
C THR A 895 25.39 13.16 -37.63
N THR A 896 25.10 14.10 -38.53
CA THR A 896 23.74 14.30 -39.06
C THR A 896 23.17 13.01 -39.65
N GLU A 897 23.99 12.23 -40.36
CA GLU A 897 23.60 10.96 -40.97
C GLU A 897 23.28 9.89 -39.92
N LEU A 898 24.15 9.74 -38.92
CA LEU A 898 23.91 8.82 -37.79
C LEU A 898 22.63 9.18 -37.05
N ASN A 899 22.41 10.47 -36.75
CA ASN A 899 21.23 10.94 -36.03
C ASN A 899 19.93 10.79 -36.86
N GLN A 900 20.00 11.04 -38.18
CA GLN A 900 18.89 10.81 -39.10
C GLN A 900 18.48 9.34 -39.16
N MET A 901 19.45 8.42 -39.15
CA MET A 901 19.19 6.99 -39.17
C MET A 901 18.73 6.45 -37.81
N ALA A 902 19.30 6.94 -36.71
CA ALA A 902 18.96 6.52 -35.35
C ALA A 902 17.52 6.88 -34.97
N SER A 903 17.11 8.15 -35.18
CA SER A 903 15.79 8.65 -34.76
C SER A 903 15.05 9.50 -35.80
N GLY A 904 15.69 9.88 -36.91
CA GLY A 904 15.07 10.73 -37.94
C GLY A 904 13.89 10.06 -38.67
N TYR A 905 13.97 8.77 -38.99
CA TYR A 905 12.84 8.04 -39.59
C TYR A 905 11.62 7.96 -38.66
N PHE A 906 11.85 7.79 -37.35
CA PHE A 906 10.79 7.85 -36.35
C PHE A 906 10.14 9.24 -36.32
N LEU A 907 10.94 10.31 -36.26
CA LEU A 907 10.42 11.67 -36.26
C LEU A 907 9.64 11.99 -37.55
N GLN A 908 10.12 11.50 -38.71
CA GLN A 908 9.41 11.63 -39.98
C GLN A 908 8.05 10.91 -39.94
N LYS A 909 7.99 9.73 -39.33
CA LYS A 909 6.73 8.98 -39.12
C LYS A 909 5.76 9.78 -38.25
N VAL A 910 6.22 10.34 -37.12
CA VAL A 910 5.40 11.20 -36.25
C VAL A 910 4.86 12.42 -37.00
N ILE A 911 5.69 13.07 -37.82
CA ILE A 911 5.28 14.22 -38.65
C ILE A 911 4.23 13.79 -39.69
N SER A 912 4.44 12.65 -40.35
CA SER A 912 3.50 12.12 -41.35
C SER A 912 2.14 11.79 -40.74
N ASP A 913 2.13 11.15 -39.57
CA ASP A 913 0.90 10.81 -38.84
C ASP A 913 0.17 12.06 -38.33
N THR A 914 0.92 13.06 -37.86
CA THR A 914 0.40 14.38 -37.47
C THR A 914 -0.27 15.09 -38.65
N ASN A 915 0.41 15.16 -39.80
CA ASN A 915 -0.14 15.78 -41.02
C ASN A 915 -1.38 15.03 -41.53
N SER A 916 -1.38 13.69 -41.44
CA SER A 916 -2.54 12.87 -41.80
C SER A 916 -3.75 13.19 -40.92
N LYS A 917 -3.54 13.40 -39.63
CA LYS A 917 -4.60 13.81 -38.70
C LYS A 917 -5.11 15.22 -38.99
N ILE A 918 -4.21 16.18 -39.22
CA ILE A 918 -4.55 17.58 -39.54
C ILE A 918 -5.34 17.69 -40.85
N ASN A 919 -4.92 16.93 -41.87
CA ASN A 919 -5.57 16.92 -43.19
C ASN A 919 -6.85 16.07 -43.24
N GLY A 920 -7.21 15.41 -42.13
CA GLY A 920 -8.43 14.62 -42.02
C GLY A 920 -8.41 13.30 -42.79
N THR A 921 -7.24 12.77 -43.17
CA THR A 921 -7.14 11.49 -43.89
C THR A 921 -7.42 10.28 -42.99
N ASN A 922 -7.23 10.43 -41.67
CA ASN A 922 -7.60 9.43 -40.67
C ASN A 922 -8.33 10.09 -39.48
N PRO A 923 -9.61 10.49 -39.64
CA PRO A 923 -10.30 11.31 -38.64
C PRO A 923 -10.56 10.55 -37.33
N GLY A 924 -10.64 9.21 -37.39
CA GLY A 924 -10.88 8.35 -36.23
C GLY A 924 -9.67 8.23 -35.30
N ARG A 925 -8.43 8.34 -35.81
CA ARG A 925 -7.22 8.08 -35.00
C ARG A 925 -7.00 9.16 -33.95
N LYS A 926 -6.81 8.75 -32.70
CA LYS A 926 -6.63 9.65 -31.56
C LYS A 926 -5.26 9.50 -30.90
N ILE A 927 -4.69 8.29 -30.88
CA ILE A 927 -3.40 8.02 -30.25
C ILE A 927 -2.55 7.06 -31.10
N TYR A 928 -1.26 7.33 -31.15
CA TYR A 928 -0.24 6.45 -31.70
C TYR A 928 0.69 6.04 -30.55
N LEU A 929 0.90 4.74 -30.36
CA LEU A 929 1.75 4.18 -29.31
C LEU A 929 2.92 3.44 -29.95
N TYR A 930 4.14 3.75 -29.51
CA TYR A 930 5.36 3.11 -29.98
C TYR A 930 6.07 2.51 -28.78
N SER A 931 6.36 1.21 -28.83
CA SER A 931 7.10 0.49 -27.78
C SER A 931 8.47 0.10 -28.31
N ALA A 932 9.51 0.62 -27.69
CA ALA A 932 10.88 0.50 -28.16
C ALA A 932 11.87 0.48 -26.97
N HIS A 933 13.13 0.82 -27.22
CA HIS A 933 14.23 0.70 -26.27
C HIS A 933 14.62 2.07 -25.67
N GLU A 934 15.40 2.05 -24.59
CA GLU A 934 15.89 3.24 -23.92
C GLU A 934 16.73 4.15 -24.84
N ASN A 935 17.52 3.57 -25.73
CA ASN A 935 18.32 4.33 -26.69
C ASN A 935 17.43 5.12 -27.67
N ASN A 936 16.27 4.58 -28.08
CA ASN A 936 15.33 5.33 -28.92
C ASN A 936 14.86 6.63 -28.27
N ILE A 937 14.71 6.65 -26.94
CA ILE A 937 14.34 7.84 -26.19
C ILE A 937 15.54 8.79 -26.10
N ALA A 938 16.72 8.30 -25.73
CA ALA A 938 17.93 9.12 -25.65
C ALA A 938 18.25 9.81 -26.99
N GLU A 939 18.29 9.03 -28.07
CA GLU A 939 18.56 9.50 -29.44
C GLU A 939 17.52 10.52 -29.91
N LEU A 940 16.24 10.29 -29.62
CA LEU A 940 15.17 11.25 -29.94
C LEU A 940 15.34 12.56 -29.16
N LEU A 941 15.68 12.50 -27.87
CA LEU A 941 15.91 13.70 -27.06
C LEU A 941 17.16 14.47 -27.50
N ILE A 942 18.21 13.77 -27.93
CA ILE A 942 19.41 14.37 -28.52
C ILE A 942 19.06 15.05 -29.84
N LEU A 943 18.33 14.37 -30.73
CA LEU A 943 17.82 14.93 -31.99
C LEU A 943 16.99 16.22 -31.77
N LEU A 944 16.19 16.24 -30.70
CA LEU A 944 15.38 17.40 -30.32
C LEU A 944 16.16 18.49 -29.58
N GLY A 945 17.43 18.25 -29.21
CA GLY A 945 18.28 19.20 -28.49
C GLY A 945 17.88 19.43 -27.03
N ILE A 946 17.25 18.45 -26.39
CA ILE A 946 16.68 18.55 -25.03
C ILE A 946 17.11 17.40 -24.11
N PHE A 947 18.22 16.73 -24.41
CA PHE A 947 18.76 15.64 -23.58
C PHE A 947 19.58 16.16 -22.39
N GLU A 948 18.93 16.93 -21.51
CA GLU A 948 19.54 17.51 -20.31
C GLU A 948 18.59 17.41 -19.09
N PRO A 949 19.08 17.02 -17.89
CA PRO A 949 20.45 16.61 -17.57
C PRO A 949 20.81 15.26 -18.20
N LEU A 950 22.11 15.03 -18.43
CA LEU A 950 22.64 13.76 -18.93
C LEU A 950 22.26 12.58 -18.01
N HIS A 951 21.63 11.55 -18.58
CA HIS A 951 21.16 10.37 -17.85
C HIS A 951 20.96 9.20 -18.81
N ILE A 952 20.81 7.99 -18.29
CA ILE A 952 20.33 6.82 -19.05
C ILE A 952 18.81 6.76 -18.89
N PRO A 953 18.00 6.76 -19.96
CA PRO A 953 16.55 6.68 -19.81
C PRO A 953 16.13 5.40 -19.08
N ASP A 954 15.28 5.53 -18.06
CA ASP A 954 14.75 4.39 -17.32
C ASP A 954 13.90 3.49 -18.23
N TYR A 955 13.89 2.18 -17.97
CA TYR A 955 12.88 1.30 -18.55
C TYR A 955 11.47 1.77 -18.17
N GLY A 956 10.57 1.87 -19.15
CA GLY A 956 9.24 2.46 -18.98
C GLY A 956 9.23 4.00 -18.92
N SER A 957 10.33 4.67 -19.30
CA SER A 957 10.28 6.09 -19.67
C SER A 957 9.50 6.27 -20.98
N TYR A 958 8.91 7.45 -21.17
CA TYR A 958 8.14 7.73 -22.38
C TYR A 958 8.17 9.21 -22.76
N VAL A 959 8.02 9.46 -24.06
CA VAL A 959 7.85 10.80 -24.64
C VAL A 959 6.46 10.88 -25.25
N ILE A 960 5.74 11.96 -24.94
CA ILE A 960 4.42 12.23 -25.52
C ILE A 960 4.51 13.47 -26.39
N PHE A 961 3.97 13.37 -27.61
CA PHE A 961 3.66 14.51 -28.46
C PHE A 961 2.13 14.68 -28.53
N GLU A 962 1.64 15.83 -28.08
CA GLU A 962 0.22 16.20 -28.15
C GLU A 962 0.03 17.26 -29.23
N ILE A 963 -0.99 17.08 -30.08
CA ILE A 963 -1.36 18.06 -31.10
C ILE A 963 -2.62 18.76 -30.61
N HIS A 964 -2.52 20.07 -30.38
CA HIS A 964 -3.62 20.92 -29.93
C HIS A 964 -4.05 21.82 -31.08
N ASN A 965 -5.36 22.02 -31.24
CA ASN A 965 -5.89 23.07 -32.11
C ASN A 965 -6.36 24.22 -31.23
N ILE A 966 -5.64 25.34 -31.28
CA ILE A 966 -5.90 26.54 -30.49
C ILE A 966 -6.11 27.68 -31.47
N ASN A 967 -7.31 28.27 -31.51
CA ASN A 967 -7.66 29.39 -32.39
C ASN A 967 -7.39 29.10 -33.90
N ASN A 968 -7.69 27.90 -34.38
CA ASN A 968 -7.41 27.42 -35.75
C ASN A 968 -5.92 27.27 -36.10
N GLU A 969 -5.02 27.32 -35.11
CA GLU A 969 -3.61 26.97 -35.27
C GLU A 969 -3.31 25.64 -34.58
N TYR A 970 -2.57 24.76 -35.26
CA TYR A 970 -2.12 23.50 -34.68
C TYR A 970 -0.79 23.71 -33.96
N VAL A 971 -0.75 23.39 -32.67
CA VAL A 971 0.44 23.49 -31.82
C VAL A 971 0.81 22.10 -31.33
N VAL A 972 2.09 21.75 -31.43
CA VAL A 972 2.63 20.52 -30.85
C VAL A 972 3.20 20.82 -29.47
N LYS A 973 2.68 20.15 -28.46
CA LYS A 973 3.21 20.15 -27.10
C LYS A 973 3.92 18.83 -26.87
N SER A 974 5.22 18.86 -26.64
CA SER A 974 5.97 17.68 -26.22
C SER A 974 6.10 17.66 -24.70
N SER A 975 5.99 16.46 -24.13
CA SER A 975 6.34 16.22 -22.74
C SER A 975 7.14 14.93 -22.61
N HIS A 976 8.30 15.03 -21.97
CA HIS A 976 9.13 13.87 -21.63
C HIS A 976 8.94 13.55 -20.14
N SER A 977 8.70 12.28 -19.84
CA SER A 977 8.65 11.78 -18.47
C SER A 977 9.72 10.71 -18.26
N GLN A 978 10.70 11.04 -17.44
CA GLN A 978 11.45 10.01 -16.72
C GLN A 978 10.64 9.53 -15.54
N VAL A 979 10.90 8.32 -15.06
CA VAL A 979 10.20 7.80 -13.89
C VAL A 979 10.76 8.49 -12.65
N GLY A 980 10.07 9.54 -12.18
CA GLY A 980 10.46 10.31 -10.98
C GLY A 980 10.60 11.82 -11.18
N THR A 981 10.28 12.36 -12.35
CA THR A 981 10.17 13.80 -12.62
C THR A 981 8.78 14.17 -13.14
N THR A 982 8.30 15.38 -12.85
CA THR A 982 7.11 15.94 -13.51
C THR A 982 7.39 16.09 -15.01
N PRO A 983 6.39 15.95 -15.90
CA PRO A 983 6.61 16.08 -17.34
C PRO A 983 7.12 17.48 -17.68
N LEU A 984 8.32 17.59 -18.24
CA LEU A 984 8.81 18.87 -18.76
C LEU A 984 7.97 19.25 -19.98
N VAL A 985 7.27 20.37 -19.91
CA VAL A 985 6.54 20.94 -21.05
C VAL A 985 7.49 21.86 -21.81
N ALA A 986 7.81 21.54 -23.06
CA ALA A 986 8.49 22.49 -23.93
C ALA A 986 7.46 23.46 -24.52
N ASP A 987 7.42 24.70 -24.03
CA ASP A 987 6.59 25.76 -24.59
C ASP A 987 7.23 26.33 -25.86
N GLY A 988 6.74 25.86 -27.02
CA GLY A 988 6.94 26.47 -28.33
C GLY A 988 8.35 26.32 -28.92
N PHE A 989 8.41 25.95 -30.20
CA PHE A 989 9.65 26.01 -30.99
C PHE A 989 10.15 27.45 -31.10
N LYS A 990 10.98 27.91 -30.16
CA LYS A 990 11.84 29.09 -30.34
C LYS A 990 13.14 28.62 -30.98
N ARG A 991 13.56 29.29 -32.06
CA ARG A 991 14.87 29.08 -32.71
C ARG A 991 15.98 29.00 -31.65
N PRO A 992 16.96 28.08 -31.78
CA PRO A 992 18.02 27.94 -30.78
C PRO A 992 18.74 29.27 -30.55
N ARG A 993 18.81 29.71 -29.30
CA ARG A 993 19.82 30.70 -28.90
C ARG A 993 21.14 29.97 -28.79
N ARG A 994 22.17 30.45 -29.49
CA ARG A 994 23.57 30.07 -29.24
C ARG A 994 23.87 30.36 -27.76
N GLN A 995 24.08 29.31 -26.97
CA GLN A 995 24.80 29.37 -25.70
C GLN A 995 25.90 28.31 -25.73
N GLU A 996 27.02 28.71 -25.15
CA GLU A 996 28.38 28.25 -25.42
C GLU A 996 28.66 26.81 -24.93
N VAL A 997 29.06 25.94 -25.85
CA VAL A 997 29.75 24.67 -25.60
C VAL A 997 31.20 24.84 -26.11
N PRO A 998 32.24 24.26 -25.50
CA PRO A 998 33.63 24.55 -25.85
C PRO A 998 33.92 24.27 -27.33
N LEU A 999 34.49 25.28 -27.97
CA LEU A 999 34.98 25.42 -29.36
C LEU A 999 35.10 24.12 -30.19
N TRP A 1000 34.22 23.98 -31.19
CA TRP A 1000 34.44 23.14 -32.37
C TRP A 1000 34.59 24.05 -33.59
N ASP A 1001 35.67 23.87 -34.35
CA ASP A 1001 36.16 24.75 -35.43
C ASP A 1001 35.18 24.82 -36.62
N GLU A 1002 34.82 26.05 -37.04
CA GLU A 1002 33.85 26.38 -38.11
C GLU A 1002 34.51 26.41 -39.52
N SER A 1003 35.56 25.64 -39.80
CA SER A 1003 36.36 25.85 -41.02
C SER A 1003 36.09 24.94 -42.25
N LEU A 1004 35.02 24.14 -42.29
CA LEU A 1004 34.75 23.22 -43.43
C LEU A 1004 33.32 23.29 -44.00
N ALA A 1005 32.67 24.45 -43.94
CA ALA A 1005 31.39 24.69 -44.61
C ALA A 1005 31.52 25.66 -45.79
N ALA A 1006 32.23 25.23 -46.83
CA ALA A 1006 32.17 25.88 -48.13
C ALA A 1006 32.39 24.85 -49.25
N ASP A 1007 31.35 24.07 -49.57
CA ASP A 1007 31.07 23.79 -50.98
C ASP A 1007 29.58 23.47 -51.20
N LYS A 1008 28.94 24.29 -52.02
CA LYS A 1008 27.57 24.08 -52.51
C LYS A 1008 27.68 23.31 -53.82
N ASN A 1009 27.30 22.03 -53.83
CA ASN A 1009 26.57 21.33 -54.90
C ASN A 1009 26.77 19.80 -54.77
N HIS A 1010 25.71 19.04 -54.51
CA HIS A 1010 25.27 17.88 -55.33
C HIS A 1010 24.13 17.07 -54.66
N SER A 1011 23.04 16.90 -55.43
CA SER A 1011 22.07 15.80 -55.65
C SER A 1011 21.70 14.75 -54.57
N PRO A 1012 20.46 14.18 -54.60
CA PRO A 1012 19.90 13.33 -53.54
C PRO A 1012 20.47 11.90 -53.53
N LEU A 1013 20.75 11.39 -52.33
CA LEU A 1013 21.28 10.04 -52.09
C LEU A 1013 20.23 8.93 -52.28
N SER A 1014 20.72 7.86 -52.87
CA SER A 1014 20.06 6.65 -53.39
C SER A 1014 19.49 5.71 -52.33
N ALA A 1015 18.40 5.03 -52.70
CA ALA A 1015 17.75 3.97 -51.93
C ALA A 1015 18.62 2.71 -51.74
N CYS A 1016 18.43 2.01 -50.62
CA CYS A 1016 18.97 0.66 -50.38
C CYS A 1016 18.46 -0.32 -51.46
N PRO A 1017 19.33 -1.08 -52.15
CA PRO A 1017 18.90 -2.02 -53.17
C PRO A 1017 18.29 -3.28 -52.53
N THR A 1018 17.07 -3.63 -52.95
CA THR A 1018 16.47 -4.95 -52.71
C THR A 1018 16.88 -5.89 -53.83
N SER A 1019 17.57 -6.99 -53.52
CA SER A 1019 17.79 -8.08 -54.47
C SER A 1019 16.54 -8.96 -54.55
N SER A 1020 15.78 -8.84 -55.63
CA SER A 1020 14.76 -9.80 -56.06
C SER A 1020 15.19 -10.43 -57.38
N SER A 1021 15.20 -11.77 -57.43
CA SER A 1021 15.13 -12.52 -58.68
C SER A 1021 13.91 -13.44 -58.61
N GLU A 1022 12.95 -13.19 -59.50
CA GLU A 1022 11.68 -13.87 -59.68
C GLU A 1022 11.84 -15.33 -60.12
N GLN A 1023 10.88 -16.20 -59.75
CA GLN A 1023 10.00 -16.89 -60.71
C GLN A 1023 8.85 -17.63 -60.01
N ASP A 1024 7.63 -17.24 -60.41
CA ASP A 1024 6.31 -17.83 -60.15
C ASP A 1024 6.19 -19.23 -60.81
N PRO A 1025 5.29 -20.14 -60.38
CA PRO A 1025 3.94 -20.09 -60.96
C PRO A 1025 2.71 -20.53 -60.10
N TYR A 1026 1.59 -19.86 -60.44
CA TYR A 1026 0.21 -20.35 -60.66
C TYR A 1026 -0.73 -20.71 -59.49
N GLU A 1027 -1.71 -19.80 -59.31
CA GLU A 1027 -3.17 -19.97 -59.32
C GLU A 1027 -3.83 -21.31 -58.93
N GLY A 1028 -4.80 -21.19 -58.01
CA GLY A 1028 -6.17 -21.67 -58.29
C GLY A 1028 -6.72 -22.79 -57.40
N GLY A 1029 -7.80 -22.50 -56.66
CA GLY A 1029 -8.76 -23.53 -56.23
C GLY A 1029 -9.34 -23.38 -54.83
N PHE A 1030 -10.49 -22.73 -54.73
CA PHE A 1030 -11.36 -22.64 -53.54
C PHE A 1030 -12.18 -23.94 -53.28
N SER A 1031 -12.74 -24.00 -52.06
CA SER A 1031 -13.92 -24.79 -51.60
C SER A 1031 -13.62 -26.13 -50.89
N VAL A 1032 -14.34 -26.62 -49.88
CA VAL A 1032 -15.49 -26.18 -49.06
C VAL A 1032 -15.66 -27.19 -47.89
N GLU A 1033 -16.26 -26.73 -46.79
CA GLU A 1033 -17.03 -27.49 -45.76
C GLU A 1033 -16.44 -28.47 -44.73
N ARG A 1034 -17.06 -28.33 -43.55
CA ARG A 1034 -17.04 -29.20 -42.36
C ARG A 1034 -17.64 -30.57 -42.65
N THR A 1035 -17.18 -31.61 -41.94
CA THR A 1035 -18.07 -32.52 -41.19
C THR A 1035 -17.30 -33.44 -40.21
N TYR A 1036 -17.99 -33.75 -39.11
CA TYR A 1036 -17.64 -34.63 -37.99
C TYR A 1036 -17.39 -36.10 -38.39
N SER A 1037 -16.56 -36.84 -37.65
CA SER A 1037 -17.02 -37.93 -36.76
C SER A 1037 -15.88 -38.65 -36.00
N ARG A 1038 -16.27 -39.22 -34.84
CA ARG A 1038 -15.51 -40.03 -33.88
C ARG A 1038 -15.11 -41.40 -34.45
N ALA A 1039 -14.01 -41.99 -33.96
CA ALA A 1039 -13.96 -43.38 -33.46
C ALA A 1039 -12.57 -43.77 -32.87
N THR A 1040 -12.56 -44.16 -31.59
CA THR A 1040 -11.69 -45.21 -31.01
C THR A 1040 -12.28 -46.61 -31.36
N PRO A 1041 -11.65 -47.81 -31.15
CA PRO A 1041 -10.64 -48.16 -30.12
C PRO A 1041 -9.58 -49.27 -30.42
N SER A 1042 -8.60 -49.38 -29.50
CA SER A 1042 -7.84 -50.54 -28.97
C SER A 1042 -7.49 -51.79 -29.80
N CYS A 1043 -6.20 -52.23 -29.79
CA CYS A 1043 -5.67 -53.37 -28.98
C CYS A 1043 -4.23 -53.80 -29.41
N ARG A 1044 -3.43 -54.24 -28.40
CA ARG A 1044 -2.05 -54.81 -28.40
C ARG A 1044 -1.94 -56.19 -29.12
N PRO A 1045 -0.83 -57.02 -29.07
CA PRO A 1045 0.52 -56.92 -28.43
C PRO A 1045 1.75 -57.48 -29.24
N ARG A 1046 2.99 -57.25 -28.76
CA ARG A 1046 3.98 -58.32 -28.43
C ARG A 1046 5.25 -57.80 -27.72
N ARG A 1047 5.81 -58.68 -26.87
CA ARG A 1047 6.92 -58.55 -25.90
C ARG A 1047 8.32 -58.76 -26.52
N LEU A 1048 9.36 -58.29 -25.83
CA LEU A 1048 10.48 -59.05 -25.20
C LEU A 1048 11.41 -58.06 -24.44
N GLN A 1049 11.42 -58.08 -23.10
CA GLN A 1049 12.41 -58.67 -22.16
C GLN A 1049 13.58 -57.72 -21.81
N ARG A 1050 13.63 -57.16 -20.58
CA ARG A 1050 14.24 -57.65 -19.30
C ARG A 1050 15.73 -57.29 -19.20
N ASP A 1051 16.33 -56.90 -18.09
CA ASP A 1051 15.96 -56.67 -16.68
C ASP A 1051 17.16 -56.00 -15.96
N SER A 1052 16.90 -55.47 -14.74
CA SER A 1052 17.84 -55.30 -13.60
C SER A 1052 18.83 -54.12 -13.64
N ILE A 1053 19.21 -53.42 -12.55
CA ILE A 1053 19.01 -53.52 -11.09
C ILE A 1053 19.56 -52.22 -10.44
N HIS A 1054 19.06 -51.86 -9.22
CA HIS A 1054 19.60 -50.99 -8.14
C HIS A 1054 20.48 -49.75 -8.49
N GLN A 1055 20.26 -48.56 -7.92
CA GLN A 1055 20.11 -48.27 -6.48
C GLN A 1055 19.44 -46.90 -6.29
#